data_AF-A0A1I1ZVI1-F1
#
_entry.id   AF-A0A1I1ZVI1-F1
#
_cell.length_a   1.000
_cell.length_b   1.000
_cell.length_c   1.000
_cell.angle_alpha   90.00
_cell.angle_beta   90.00
_cell.angle_gamma   90.00
#
_symmetry.space_group_name_H-M   'P 1'
#
loop_
_entity.id
_entity.type
_entity.pdbx_description
1 polymer ?
#
loop_
_entity_poly.entity_id
_entity_poly.type
_entity_poly.pdbx_seq_one_letter_code
_entity_poly.pdbx_strand_id
1 'polypeptide(L)'
;MRIHSKTWNGSLPVVPFGHGRGGPRRPRLRLAAPLLAAGSLLAGGVSADESGPVATFPAAAASVGVPRTAAEVAADGSHADGGAVAGGRDASAVGNGAQASSHGTSAFGGHARADKLAASAFGSNARAAAAHATAVGANAQALAATATALGANAQARANTAIAVGFEAKVREGATNGATFGVRSEVLAPDAVALGAGSVADRAGTVSVGRAGAARQIVQVAAGSAATDAVNKAQLDALSSEVGDAAHYFKAAGMHDGSDDARADHSGAIAAGRDSHARAGGATAVGAASVAGGYDSTALGHAAQALADASTAIGSGAQAYGFGNTALGVHATADGEDSATALGMLSAASGTGATALGAVADASGKESLALGFFAESSGEESLAAGTYSMASGAFAIAAGSDAYAQGDEAMAIGRLSHAAGVASLAIGASSLAAGAQSIALGRDAQAGRDYGTAVGAASYAQGLGATALGQGATAFGDQSMALGYGSAALGAGDLSVGASTARGQFSVAIGTGNVVDTFHATAIGSSSRIERDSWNSVALGHEAAILGDAPGAIAIGTGTRVGTHALGGLALGFLAQVEGARSIAIGGPAQVDGGDGSSVYRSAAAKGAFATALGSAALAEADRATALGFGAYVSATGAIALGARSIADRPDTVSVGRSGYDRQIAHVAAGTEATDAVNVQQLHQLIESGGATGRAVQYDATSRDRITLKGAEGTVLGNLKAGAITAGSREAVRGGQLFEHGDQMAQMFGGGTTMTRFGLSGPVYAIQGSHFYSVGDAFSAVDGKLGELDFRVNRLEEGDSAQGRLVVRLRSVAASTSPQQEQVAALARQSPPSPASAPASMGHRAGGAAPADAVSTSQVQEAVVTARQYADEAIRQASSEARAYTDQRVAALVANADFDVFKSDVTGRFRSLSTRLHRVGAMGTALAGMAGAVAAAAGTGSRISAAVGGYRGQGALALGFAQRIPGNGAVLLGGSLAGGGESSGTLGVSFGW
;
A
#
# COMPACT_ATOMS: atom_id res chain seq x y z
N MET A 1 -20.52 -5.65 -1.50
CA MET A 1 -20.80 -5.37 -2.92
C MET A 1 -21.49 -6.61 -3.52
N ARG A 2 -22.67 -6.46 -4.15
CA ARG A 2 -23.42 -7.52 -4.85
C ARG A 2 -24.25 -6.86 -5.96
N ILE A 3 -24.21 -7.36 -7.18
CA ILE A 3 -25.04 -6.93 -8.32
C ILE A 3 -25.58 -8.19 -9.05
N HIS A 4 -26.71 -8.07 -9.73
CA HIS A 4 -27.51 -9.17 -10.31
C HIS A 4 -27.73 -9.01 -11.82
N SER A 5 -27.66 -10.11 -12.57
CA SER A 5 -28.47 -10.42 -13.78
C SER A 5 -28.26 -11.90 -14.13
N LYS A 6 -29.21 -12.83 -14.01
CA LYS A 6 -30.54 -13.01 -14.67
C LYS A 6 -30.51 -13.28 -16.19
N THR A 7 -30.34 -14.56 -16.52
CA THR A 7 -31.22 -15.38 -17.40
C THR A 7 -31.64 -14.88 -18.78
N TRP A 8 -31.30 -15.65 -19.82
CA TRP A 8 -32.24 -15.98 -20.89
C TRP A 8 -32.07 -17.43 -21.38
N ASN A 9 -33.00 -17.92 -22.21
CA ASN A 9 -33.17 -19.35 -22.56
C ASN A 9 -33.72 -19.47 -23.99
N GLY A 10 -33.20 -20.38 -24.83
CA GLY A 10 -33.79 -20.65 -26.15
C GLY A 10 -33.03 -21.57 -27.10
N SER A 11 -33.76 -22.56 -27.64
CA SER A 11 -33.61 -23.20 -28.98
C SER A 11 -32.27 -23.81 -29.44
N LEU A 12 -32.24 -25.15 -29.41
CA LEU A 12 -31.57 -26.04 -30.38
C LEU A 12 -32.11 -25.83 -31.82
N PRO A 13 -31.36 -26.22 -32.88
CA PRO A 13 -31.49 -27.59 -33.40
C PRO A 13 -30.16 -28.29 -33.80
N VAL A 14 -30.23 -29.62 -33.91
CA VAL A 14 -29.17 -30.55 -34.37
C VAL A 14 -29.70 -31.36 -35.55
N VAL A 15 -28.89 -31.60 -36.60
CA VAL A 15 -28.72 -32.86 -37.41
C VAL A 15 -27.85 -32.56 -38.66
N PRO A 16 -27.34 -33.55 -39.43
CA PRO A 16 -26.59 -34.75 -39.02
C PRO A 16 -25.30 -34.96 -39.86
N PHE A 17 -24.51 -36.00 -39.55
CA PHE A 17 -23.57 -36.61 -40.52
C PHE A 17 -23.97 -38.07 -40.81
N GLY A 18 -23.93 -38.47 -42.09
CA GLY A 18 -24.39 -39.79 -42.55
C GLY A 18 -23.27 -40.82 -42.74
N HIS A 19 -23.62 -42.11 -42.71
CA HIS A 19 -22.68 -43.21 -42.90
C HIS A 19 -22.25 -43.43 -44.36
N GLY A 20 -20.99 -43.84 -44.56
CA GLY A 20 -20.50 -44.57 -45.73
C GLY A 20 -19.57 -45.70 -45.29
N ARG A 21 -19.72 -46.91 -45.85
CA ARG A 21 -18.87 -48.09 -45.53
C ARG A 21 -17.82 -48.30 -46.62
N GLY A 22 -16.62 -48.75 -46.25
CA GLY A 22 -15.68 -49.35 -47.21
C GLY A 22 -14.21 -49.29 -46.78
N GLY A 23 -13.64 -50.44 -46.44
CA GLY A 23 -12.19 -50.67 -46.52
C GLY A 23 -11.91 -51.79 -47.55
N PRO A 24 -10.68 -52.37 -47.62
CA PRO A 24 -9.55 -52.14 -46.71
C PRO A 24 -8.15 -52.11 -47.41
N ARG A 25 -7.08 -52.15 -46.59
CA ARG A 25 -5.69 -52.58 -46.90
C ARG A 25 -4.70 -51.62 -47.61
N ARG A 26 -3.98 -50.88 -46.75
CA ARG A 26 -2.49 -50.75 -46.76
C ARG A 26 -1.82 -52.17 -46.78
N PRO A 27 -0.52 -52.39 -47.15
CA PRO A 27 0.61 -51.55 -46.70
C PRO A 27 1.95 -51.46 -47.51
N ARG A 28 2.69 -50.38 -47.20
CA ARG A 28 4.16 -50.24 -47.01
C ARG A 28 5.18 -50.60 -48.10
N LEU A 29 6.11 -49.65 -48.32
CA LEU A 29 7.48 -49.85 -48.79
C LEU A 29 8.27 -50.80 -47.85
N ARG A 30 9.28 -51.51 -48.40
CA ARG A 30 10.71 -51.21 -48.10
C ARG A 30 11.73 -52.02 -48.94
N LEU A 31 12.75 -51.28 -49.39
CA LEU A 31 14.18 -51.63 -49.60
C LEU A 31 14.64 -52.84 -50.44
N ALA A 32 15.56 -52.51 -51.35
CA ALA A 32 16.87 -53.12 -51.60
C ALA A 32 17.02 -54.38 -52.49
N ALA A 33 18.13 -54.34 -53.24
CA ALA A 33 18.73 -55.39 -54.07
C ALA A 33 19.69 -56.27 -53.20
N PRO A 34 20.46 -57.28 -53.70
CA PRO A 34 20.88 -57.51 -55.09
C PRO A 34 20.86 -58.98 -55.60
N LEU A 35 21.49 -59.20 -56.75
CA LEU A 35 21.75 -60.50 -57.40
C LEU A 35 22.59 -61.45 -56.51
N LEU A 36 22.37 -62.78 -56.62
CA LEU A 36 23.29 -63.68 -57.35
C LEU A 36 22.74 -65.12 -57.55
N ALA A 37 23.26 -65.78 -58.60
CA ALA A 37 23.56 -67.21 -58.74
C ALA A 37 22.45 -68.30 -58.85
N ALA A 38 22.44 -68.93 -60.04
CA ALA A 38 22.38 -70.38 -60.30
C ALA A 38 21.14 -71.24 -59.93
N GLY A 39 20.73 -72.14 -60.85
CA GLY A 39 20.08 -73.41 -60.47
C GLY A 39 19.02 -74.02 -61.41
N SER A 40 19.45 -74.77 -62.42
CA SER A 40 18.87 -76.06 -62.86
C SER A 40 17.35 -76.29 -63.11
N LEU A 41 17.07 -76.69 -64.36
CA LEU A 41 16.24 -77.83 -64.81
C LEU A 41 14.70 -77.76 -65.04
N LEU A 42 14.33 -78.30 -66.21
CA LEU A 42 13.16 -79.12 -66.58
C LEU A 42 11.76 -78.51 -66.86
N ALA A 43 11.40 -78.60 -68.16
CA ALA A 43 10.13 -79.06 -68.76
C ALA A 43 8.80 -78.29 -68.53
N GLY A 44 7.93 -78.11 -69.55
CA GLY A 44 8.12 -78.40 -70.99
C GLY A 44 6.82 -78.58 -71.80
N GLY A 45 6.88 -78.32 -73.12
CA GLY A 45 5.82 -78.64 -74.11
C GLY A 45 4.57 -77.73 -74.09
N VAL A 46 3.61 -77.78 -75.03
CA VAL A 46 3.40 -78.45 -76.35
C VAL A 46 2.38 -77.53 -77.10
N SER A 47 2.20 -77.40 -78.43
CA SER A 47 2.56 -78.10 -79.69
C SER A 47 3.34 -77.14 -80.64
N ALA A 48 3.41 -77.22 -81.98
CA ALA A 48 2.83 -78.00 -83.10
C ALA A 48 3.82 -77.99 -84.30
N ASP A 49 3.74 -78.77 -85.39
CA ASP A 49 3.14 -80.07 -85.77
C ASP A 49 3.66 -80.37 -87.22
N GLU A 50 3.40 -81.55 -87.82
CA GLU A 50 3.98 -82.01 -89.10
C GLU A 50 2.92 -82.42 -90.17
N SER A 51 3.18 -82.93 -91.39
CA SER A 51 4.43 -83.39 -92.07
C SER A 51 4.34 -83.32 -93.61
N GLY A 52 5.46 -82.98 -94.27
CA GLY A 52 5.75 -83.27 -95.70
C GLY A 52 4.81 -82.64 -96.76
N PRO A 53 4.85 -83.11 -98.03
CA PRO A 53 5.80 -84.06 -98.63
C PRO A 53 6.67 -83.45 -99.77
N VAL A 54 7.75 -84.15 -100.15
CA VAL A 54 8.47 -83.90 -101.42
C VAL A 54 8.22 -85.07 -102.36
N ALA A 55 7.80 -84.79 -103.59
CA ALA A 55 7.56 -85.78 -104.64
C ALA A 55 8.67 -85.76 -105.71
N THR A 56 8.91 -86.90 -106.35
CA THR A 56 10.00 -87.13 -107.30
C THR A 56 9.51 -87.73 -108.62
N PHE A 57 10.42 -87.75 -109.62
CA PHE A 57 10.31 -88.42 -110.95
C PHE A 57 9.44 -87.72 -112.02
N PRO A 58 9.64 -88.03 -113.32
CA PRO A 58 10.64 -88.93 -113.92
C PRO A 58 11.68 -88.23 -114.83
N ALA A 59 12.58 -89.01 -115.41
CA ALA A 59 13.66 -88.56 -116.31
C ALA A 59 13.49 -89.07 -117.75
N ALA A 60 14.23 -88.48 -118.68
CA ALA A 60 14.53 -89.04 -120.00
C ALA A 60 16.00 -88.78 -120.35
N ALA A 61 16.68 -89.68 -121.05
CA ALA A 61 18.13 -89.64 -121.25
C ALA A 61 18.60 -90.17 -122.61
N ALA A 62 19.62 -89.50 -123.17
CA ALA A 62 20.56 -89.96 -124.21
C ALA A 62 21.83 -89.11 -124.03
N SER A 63 23.05 -89.61 -123.77
CA SER A 63 23.88 -90.60 -124.51
C SER A 63 24.42 -90.05 -125.84
N VAL A 64 25.69 -90.27 -126.25
CA VAL A 64 26.92 -90.78 -125.62
C VAL A 64 28.11 -90.41 -126.53
N GLY A 65 29.35 -90.29 -126.01
CA GLY A 65 30.50 -90.91 -126.72
C GLY A 65 31.59 -90.08 -127.46
N VAL A 66 32.62 -89.68 -126.69
CA VAL A 66 34.06 -89.79 -127.06
C VAL A 66 34.60 -88.87 -128.22
N PRO A 67 35.87 -88.92 -128.73
CA PRO A 67 36.74 -87.72 -128.68
C PRO A 67 37.48 -87.30 -129.97
N ARG A 68 38.12 -86.09 -129.96
CA ARG A 68 39.51 -85.76 -130.40
C ARG A 68 39.68 -84.35 -131.00
N THR A 69 40.62 -83.62 -130.40
CA THR A 69 41.63 -82.70 -130.98
C THR A 69 41.41 -81.99 -132.33
N ALA A 70 41.61 -80.67 -132.27
CA ALA A 70 42.29 -79.83 -133.27
C ALA A 70 41.58 -79.52 -134.61
N ALA A 71 40.80 -78.43 -134.60
CA ALA A 71 40.94 -77.33 -135.55
C ALA A 71 40.45 -76.02 -134.88
N GLU A 72 40.78 -74.87 -135.47
CA GLU A 72 40.30 -73.55 -135.03
C GLU A 72 38.84 -73.31 -135.43
N VAL A 73 38.13 -72.39 -134.74
CA VAL A 73 37.35 -71.28 -135.34
C VAL A 73 36.59 -70.47 -134.27
N ALA A 74 36.75 -69.13 -134.34
CA ALA A 74 35.90 -68.05 -133.82
C ALA A 74 35.52 -67.98 -132.32
N ALA A 75 35.09 -66.79 -131.91
CA ALA A 75 34.50 -66.51 -130.61
C ALA A 75 32.97 -66.43 -130.73
N ASP A 76 32.28 -66.91 -129.70
CA ASP A 76 30.83 -66.79 -129.49
C ASP A 76 30.60 -66.18 -128.10
N GLY A 77 29.71 -65.19 -128.02
CA GLY A 77 29.05 -64.79 -126.78
C GLY A 77 27.55 -64.93 -127.01
N SER A 78 26.82 -65.55 -126.10
CA SER A 78 25.47 -66.02 -126.42
C SER A 78 24.51 -64.90 -126.85
N HIS A 79 24.02 -65.01 -128.10
CA HIS A 79 23.01 -64.15 -128.70
C HIS A 79 21.68 -64.91 -128.79
N ALA A 80 20.56 -64.26 -128.44
CA ALA A 80 19.23 -64.78 -128.74
C ALA A 80 18.30 -63.68 -129.28
N ASP A 81 18.00 -63.81 -130.58
CA ASP A 81 17.00 -63.08 -131.37
C ASP A 81 17.25 -61.57 -131.64
N GLY A 82 16.67 -61.10 -132.76
CA GLY A 82 16.27 -59.70 -132.95
C GLY A 82 17.37 -58.64 -132.94
N GLY A 83 18.60 -58.95 -133.34
CA GLY A 83 19.69 -57.96 -133.42
C GLY A 83 20.32 -57.59 -132.06
N ALA A 84 20.29 -58.51 -131.09
CA ALA A 84 21.06 -58.38 -129.86
C ALA A 84 22.59 -58.38 -130.12
N VAL A 85 23.37 -57.65 -129.31
CA VAL A 85 24.82 -57.47 -129.46
C VAL A 85 25.55 -57.82 -128.16
N ALA A 86 26.42 -58.85 -128.17
CA ALA A 86 27.37 -59.14 -127.10
C ALA A 86 28.80 -58.77 -127.56
N GLY A 87 29.38 -57.73 -126.96
CA GLY A 87 30.58 -57.03 -127.46
C GLY A 87 31.86 -57.22 -126.64
N GLY A 88 31.86 -58.11 -125.64
CA GLY A 88 33.04 -58.38 -124.80
C GLY A 88 33.06 -59.81 -124.27
N ARG A 89 34.18 -60.20 -123.65
CA ARG A 89 34.33 -61.55 -123.08
C ARG A 89 33.33 -61.76 -121.95
N ASP A 90 32.73 -62.95 -121.89
CA ASP A 90 31.73 -63.31 -120.88
C ASP A 90 30.49 -62.39 -120.87
N ALA A 91 30.19 -61.78 -122.03
CA ALA A 91 28.97 -61.00 -122.25
C ALA A 91 27.83 -61.89 -122.75
N SER A 92 26.58 -61.54 -122.40
CA SER A 92 25.36 -62.23 -122.87
C SER A 92 24.28 -61.22 -123.25
N ALA A 93 23.68 -61.37 -124.43
CA ALA A 93 22.70 -60.44 -124.97
C ALA A 93 21.48 -61.18 -125.54
N VAL A 94 20.30 -60.97 -124.95
CA VAL A 94 19.07 -61.72 -125.23
C VAL A 94 17.89 -60.77 -125.42
N GLY A 95 17.17 -60.91 -126.53
CA GLY A 95 15.99 -60.12 -126.86
C GLY A 95 16.28 -58.95 -127.80
N ASN A 96 15.24 -58.56 -128.55
CA ASN A 96 15.32 -57.65 -129.69
C ASN A 96 16.10 -56.35 -129.39
N GLY A 97 17.23 -56.14 -130.07
CA GLY A 97 18.09 -54.97 -129.95
C GLY A 97 18.77 -54.77 -128.58
N ALA A 98 18.90 -55.81 -127.74
CA ALA A 98 19.69 -55.76 -126.50
C ALA A 98 21.19 -55.54 -126.78
N GLN A 99 21.94 -54.87 -125.90
CA GLN A 99 23.37 -54.59 -126.09
C GLN A 99 24.18 -54.76 -124.78
N ALA A 100 25.03 -55.78 -124.75
CA ALA A 100 25.98 -56.06 -123.68
C ALA A 100 27.40 -55.68 -124.18
N SER A 101 27.83 -54.46 -123.90
CA SER A 101 28.89 -53.76 -124.65
C SER A 101 30.30 -53.89 -124.06
N SER A 102 30.53 -54.76 -123.07
CA SER A 102 31.83 -54.87 -122.40
C SER A 102 32.11 -56.25 -121.81
N HIS A 103 33.18 -56.38 -121.03
CA HIS A 103 33.52 -57.65 -120.39
C HIS A 103 32.57 -57.93 -119.22
N GLY A 104 32.08 -59.17 -119.11
CA GLY A 104 31.15 -59.61 -118.06
C GLY A 104 29.78 -58.95 -118.08
N THR A 105 29.36 -58.36 -119.21
CA THR A 105 28.08 -57.63 -119.28
C THR A 105 26.88 -58.51 -119.61
N SER A 106 25.77 -58.31 -118.90
CA SER A 106 24.50 -59.01 -119.17
C SER A 106 23.44 -58.03 -119.67
N ALA A 107 22.78 -58.31 -120.80
CA ALA A 107 21.69 -57.49 -121.34
C ALA A 107 20.52 -58.37 -121.82
N PHE A 108 19.47 -58.49 -121.01
CA PHE A 108 18.34 -59.40 -121.21
C PHE A 108 17.02 -58.64 -121.28
N GLY A 109 16.42 -58.52 -122.46
CA GLY A 109 15.15 -57.83 -122.70
C GLY A 109 15.24 -56.86 -123.89
N GLY A 110 14.11 -56.56 -124.53
CA GLY A 110 14.07 -55.71 -125.72
C GLY A 110 14.70 -54.32 -125.47
N HIS A 111 15.75 -53.99 -126.20
CA HIS A 111 16.58 -52.78 -126.03
C HIS A 111 17.25 -52.62 -124.66
N ALA A 112 17.45 -53.71 -123.89
CA ALA A 112 18.28 -53.68 -122.68
C ALA A 112 19.74 -53.28 -123.03
N ARG A 113 20.41 -52.51 -122.16
CA ARG A 113 21.75 -51.96 -122.41
C ARG A 113 22.66 -52.04 -121.19
N ALA A 114 23.74 -52.81 -121.29
CA ALA A 114 24.84 -52.85 -120.33
C ALA A 114 26.11 -52.30 -121.00
N ASP A 115 26.45 -51.03 -120.73
CA ASP A 115 27.38 -50.26 -121.59
C ASP A 115 28.87 -50.38 -121.19
N LYS A 116 29.19 -50.91 -120.01
CA LYS A 116 30.54 -50.88 -119.38
C LYS A 116 30.84 -52.14 -118.58
N LEU A 117 32.10 -52.33 -118.18
CA LEU A 117 32.62 -53.49 -117.43
C LEU A 117 31.65 -53.99 -116.34
N ALA A 118 31.30 -55.28 -116.38
CA ALA A 118 30.43 -55.97 -115.43
C ALA A 118 29.05 -55.32 -115.20
N ALA A 119 28.56 -54.51 -116.13
CA ALA A 119 27.21 -53.94 -116.07
C ALA A 119 26.14 -55.00 -116.38
N SER A 120 24.99 -54.89 -115.70
CA SER A 120 23.88 -55.84 -115.80
C SER A 120 22.57 -55.12 -116.08
N ALA A 121 21.88 -55.45 -117.17
CA ALA A 121 20.63 -54.83 -117.59
C ALA A 121 19.57 -55.91 -117.91
N PHE A 122 18.48 -55.95 -117.14
CA PHE A 122 17.43 -56.96 -117.26
C PHE A 122 16.05 -56.27 -117.34
N GLY A 123 15.28 -56.51 -118.40
CA GLY A 123 14.01 -55.84 -118.70
C GLY A 123 14.08 -54.94 -119.93
N SER A 124 12.92 -54.66 -120.54
CA SER A 124 12.86 -53.84 -121.76
C SER A 124 13.32 -52.39 -121.51
N ASN A 125 14.18 -51.85 -122.37
CA ASN A 125 14.88 -50.57 -122.20
C ASN A 125 15.66 -50.41 -120.88
N ALA A 126 15.92 -51.48 -120.11
CA ALA A 126 16.74 -51.39 -118.90
C ALA A 126 18.17 -50.97 -119.29
N ARG A 127 18.78 -50.00 -118.58
CA ARG A 127 20.10 -49.47 -118.91
C ARG A 127 21.02 -49.37 -117.70
N ALA A 128 22.09 -50.15 -117.71
CA ALA A 128 23.24 -50.04 -116.85
C ALA A 128 24.40 -49.37 -117.63
N ALA A 129 24.54 -48.05 -117.51
CA ALA A 129 25.39 -47.24 -118.38
C ALA A 129 26.86 -47.12 -117.91
N ALA A 130 27.18 -47.64 -116.72
CA ALA A 130 28.44 -47.43 -116.02
C ALA A 130 29.01 -48.75 -115.46
N ALA A 131 30.29 -48.75 -115.07
CA ALA A 131 30.96 -49.97 -114.60
C ALA A 131 30.32 -50.50 -113.31
N HIS A 132 30.11 -51.82 -113.25
CA HIS A 132 29.42 -52.54 -112.17
C HIS A 132 27.99 -52.05 -111.88
N ALA A 133 27.37 -51.30 -112.81
CA ALA A 133 26.01 -50.83 -112.64
C ALA A 133 24.99 -51.96 -112.90
N THR A 134 23.89 -51.99 -112.15
CA THR A 134 22.85 -53.04 -112.27
C THR A 134 21.47 -52.41 -112.43
N ALA A 135 20.79 -52.62 -113.55
CA ALA A 135 19.46 -52.13 -113.87
C ALA A 135 18.50 -53.31 -114.12
N VAL A 136 17.47 -53.46 -113.29
CA VAL A 136 16.51 -54.57 -113.35
C VAL A 136 15.08 -54.04 -113.33
N GLY A 137 14.33 -54.22 -114.41
CA GLY A 137 12.97 -53.71 -114.60
C GLY A 137 12.84 -52.88 -115.88
N ALA A 138 11.62 -52.80 -116.43
CA ALA A 138 11.38 -52.05 -117.66
C ALA A 138 11.73 -50.56 -117.48
N ASN A 139 12.55 -50.01 -118.39
CA ASN A 139 13.14 -48.67 -118.32
C ASN A 139 13.95 -48.36 -117.03
N ALA A 140 14.41 -49.37 -116.28
CA ALA A 140 15.31 -49.15 -115.14
C ALA A 140 16.64 -48.51 -115.61
N GLN A 141 17.20 -47.56 -114.86
CA GLN A 141 18.39 -46.80 -115.25
C GLN A 141 19.41 -46.73 -114.11
N ALA A 142 20.49 -47.50 -114.21
CA ALA A 142 21.66 -47.36 -113.36
C ALA A 142 22.77 -46.65 -114.15
N LEU A 143 22.91 -45.34 -113.96
CA LEU A 143 23.66 -44.46 -114.87
C LEU A 143 25.09 -44.12 -114.40
N ALA A 144 25.43 -44.44 -113.15
CA ALA A 144 26.69 -44.09 -112.50
C ALA A 144 27.41 -45.34 -111.94
N ALA A 145 28.69 -45.21 -111.59
CA ALA A 145 29.51 -46.36 -111.21
C ALA A 145 28.94 -47.06 -109.95
N THR A 146 28.96 -48.40 -109.97
CA THR A 146 28.37 -49.29 -108.95
C THR A 146 26.89 -49.03 -108.58
N ALA A 147 26.17 -48.22 -109.36
CA ALA A 147 24.77 -47.89 -109.09
C ALA A 147 23.84 -49.08 -109.36
N THR A 148 22.79 -49.25 -108.56
CA THR A 148 21.79 -50.30 -108.69
C THR A 148 20.38 -49.72 -108.77
N ALA A 149 19.65 -49.98 -109.85
CA ALA A 149 18.26 -49.57 -110.07
C ALA A 149 17.38 -50.82 -110.27
N LEU A 150 16.50 -51.14 -109.31
CA LEU A 150 15.71 -52.36 -109.31
C LEU A 150 14.21 -52.05 -109.14
N GLY A 151 13.49 -52.08 -110.26
CA GLY A 151 12.09 -51.70 -110.40
C GLY A 151 11.87 -51.00 -111.75
N ALA A 152 10.67 -51.15 -112.33
CA ALA A 152 10.37 -50.43 -113.57
C ALA A 152 10.41 -48.91 -113.35
N ASN A 153 10.98 -48.18 -114.31
CA ASN A 153 11.30 -46.76 -114.24
C ASN A 153 12.24 -46.33 -113.07
N ALA A 154 12.89 -47.25 -112.34
CA ALA A 154 13.83 -46.91 -111.28
C ALA A 154 15.09 -46.20 -111.83
N GLN A 155 15.66 -45.25 -111.09
CA GLN A 155 16.78 -44.41 -111.55
C GLN A 155 17.84 -44.21 -110.47
N ALA A 156 19.00 -44.86 -110.58
CA ALA A 156 20.16 -44.65 -109.74
C ALA A 156 21.22 -43.83 -110.52
N ARG A 157 21.36 -42.54 -110.20
CA ARG A 157 22.13 -41.57 -111.01
C ARG A 157 23.39 -40.99 -110.35
N ALA A 158 23.69 -41.35 -109.11
CA ALA A 158 24.96 -41.03 -108.46
C ALA A 158 25.80 -42.30 -108.28
N ASN A 159 27.12 -42.14 -108.07
CA ASN A 159 27.99 -43.27 -107.75
C ASN A 159 27.48 -43.98 -106.49
N THR A 160 27.68 -45.30 -106.42
CA THR A 160 27.21 -46.20 -105.32
C THR A 160 25.71 -46.14 -105.00
N ALA A 161 24.90 -45.46 -105.83
CA ALA A 161 23.49 -45.22 -105.54
C ALA A 161 22.63 -46.48 -105.66
N ILE A 162 21.66 -46.65 -104.76
CA ILE A 162 20.70 -47.77 -104.77
C ILE A 162 19.27 -47.22 -104.91
N ALA A 163 18.52 -47.66 -105.93
CA ALA A 163 17.14 -47.25 -106.18
C ALA A 163 16.24 -48.47 -106.40
N VAL A 164 15.53 -48.90 -105.35
CA VAL A 164 14.68 -50.09 -105.36
C VAL A 164 13.21 -49.71 -105.24
N GLY A 165 12.42 -50.06 -106.25
CA GLY A 165 10.98 -49.79 -106.35
C GLY A 165 10.55 -49.15 -107.68
N PHE A 166 9.26 -49.22 -107.99
CA PHE A 166 8.70 -48.57 -109.18
C PHE A 166 8.88 -47.04 -109.09
N GLU A 167 9.48 -46.42 -110.10
CA GLU A 167 9.81 -44.98 -110.12
C GLU A 167 10.70 -44.51 -108.92
N ALA A 168 11.41 -45.43 -108.25
CA ALA A 168 12.37 -45.10 -107.19
C ALA A 168 13.59 -44.37 -107.76
N LYS A 169 14.13 -43.36 -107.08
CA LYS A 169 15.11 -42.45 -107.68
C LYS A 169 16.19 -41.93 -106.73
N VAL A 170 17.45 -42.08 -107.09
CA VAL A 170 18.58 -41.35 -106.48
C VAL A 170 19.08 -40.36 -107.51
N ARG A 171 19.03 -39.06 -107.20
CA ARG A 171 19.47 -38.01 -108.13
C ARG A 171 20.99 -37.98 -108.27
N GLU A 172 21.43 -37.36 -109.35
CA GLU A 172 22.82 -37.01 -109.59
C GLU A 172 23.33 -36.10 -108.45
N GLY A 173 24.57 -36.34 -108.00
CA GLY A 173 25.16 -35.70 -106.81
C GLY A 173 24.87 -36.39 -105.47
N ALA A 174 23.82 -37.23 -105.36
CA ALA A 174 23.50 -37.97 -104.13
C ALA A 174 24.31 -39.28 -103.97
N THR A 175 25.65 -39.16 -103.94
CA THR A 175 26.59 -40.29 -103.77
C THR A 175 26.29 -41.09 -102.51
N ASN A 176 26.46 -42.43 -102.56
CA ASN A 176 26.04 -43.37 -101.50
C ASN A 176 24.53 -43.34 -101.16
N GLY A 177 23.71 -42.55 -101.87
CA GLY A 177 22.27 -42.43 -101.61
C GLY A 177 21.52 -43.72 -101.90
N ALA A 178 20.63 -44.14 -101.00
CA ALA A 178 19.90 -45.40 -101.13
C ALA A 178 18.39 -45.20 -100.96
N THR A 179 17.55 -45.86 -101.74
CA THR A 179 16.10 -45.77 -101.60
C THR A 179 15.38 -47.07 -101.86
N PHE A 180 14.34 -47.31 -101.05
CA PHE A 180 13.60 -48.56 -100.98
C PHE A 180 12.10 -48.24 -100.85
N GLY A 181 11.43 -48.06 -101.98
CA GLY A 181 10.03 -47.66 -102.05
C GLY A 181 9.56 -47.29 -103.45
N VAL A 182 8.25 -47.38 -103.69
CA VAL A 182 7.65 -46.85 -104.93
C VAL A 182 7.70 -45.32 -104.89
N ARG A 183 8.22 -44.65 -105.92
CA ARG A 183 8.34 -43.18 -106.02
C ARG A 183 9.13 -42.48 -104.91
N SER A 184 9.95 -43.20 -104.15
CA SER A 184 10.83 -42.57 -103.16
C SER A 184 12.07 -41.96 -103.82
N GLU A 185 12.53 -40.82 -103.31
CA GLU A 185 13.59 -40.02 -103.93
C GLU A 185 14.70 -39.60 -102.94
N VAL A 186 15.96 -39.73 -103.34
CA VAL A 186 17.13 -39.22 -102.59
C VAL A 186 17.77 -38.07 -103.36
N LEU A 187 18.00 -36.97 -102.64
CA LEU A 187 18.50 -35.70 -103.17
C LEU A 187 19.87 -35.31 -102.57
N ALA A 188 20.32 -35.97 -101.49
CA ALA A 188 21.54 -35.64 -100.76
C ALA A 188 22.47 -36.85 -100.58
N PRO A 189 23.80 -36.66 -100.41
CA PRO A 189 24.75 -37.76 -100.17
C PRO A 189 24.50 -38.52 -98.87
N ASP A 190 24.92 -39.79 -98.84
CA ASP A 190 24.89 -40.66 -97.64
C ASP A 190 23.50 -40.78 -96.98
N ALA A 191 22.43 -40.53 -97.74
CA ALA A 191 21.06 -40.45 -97.23
C ALA A 191 20.18 -41.59 -97.75
N VAL A 192 19.26 -42.06 -96.91
CA VAL A 192 18.41 -43.22 -97.18
C VAL A 192 16.93 -42.80 -97.19
N ALA A 193 16.22 -42.97 -98.31
CA ALA A 193 14.78 -42.75 -98.40
C ALA A 193 14.01 -44.08 -98.36
N LEU A 194 13.40 -44.39 -97.22
CA LEU A 194 12.74 -45.67 -96.93
C LEU A 194 11.21 -45.55 -96.94
N GLY A 195 10.54 -46.42 -97.69
CA GLY A 195 9.08 -46.42 -97.86
C GLY A 195 8.63 -45.60 -99.07
N ALA A 196 7.45 -45.94 -99.63
CA ALA A 196 6.96 -45.34 -100.88
C ALA A 196 6.74 -43.81 -100.78
N GLY A 197 7.23 -43.05 -101.74
CA GLY A 197 7.10 -41.58 -101.78
C GLY A 197 7.88 -40.83 -100.70
N SER A 198 8.76 -41.50 -99.94
CA SER A 198 9.68 -40.85 -99.02
C SER A 198 10.72 -40.01 -99.77
N VAL A 199 11.15 -38.90 -99.18
CA VAL A 199 12.19 -38.03 -99.73
C VAL A 199 13.29 -37.85 -98.70
N ALA A 200 14.54 -38.09 -99.09
CA ALA A 200 15.73 -37.81 -98.28
C ALA A 200 16.52 -36.65 -98.90
N ASP A 201 16.37 -35.48 -98.30
CA ASP A 201 16.91 -34.18 -98.75
C ASP A 201 18.05 -33.65 -97.88
N ARG A 202 18.32 -34.28 -96.73
CA ARG A 202 19.44 -33.97 -95.83
C ARG A 202 20.48 -35.10 -95.83
N ALA A 203 21.74 -34.74 -96.02
CA ALA A 203 22.85 -35.69 -96.08
C ALA A 203 23.03 -36.46 -94.76
N GLY A 204 23.44 -37.73 -94.83
CA GLY A 204 23.70 -38.57 -93.65
C GLY A 204 22.45 -38.91 -92.81
N THR A 205 21.26 -38.97 -93.42
CA THR A 205 19.99 -39.24 -92.69
C THR A 205 19.19 -40.39 -93.28
N VAL A 206 18.39 -41.06 -92.44
CA VAL A 206 17.36 -42.01 -92.87
C VAL A 206 15.99 -41.33 -92.81
N SER A 207 15.42 -41.00 -93.97
CA SER A 207 14.07 -40.45 -94.09
C SER A 207 13.04 -41.55 -94.34
N VAL A 208 12.06 -41.65 -93.43
CA VAL A 208 10.94 -42.61 -93.52
C VAL A 208 9.68 -42.00 -94.15
N GLY A 209 9.74 -40.77 -94.66
CA GLY A 209 8.58 -40.04 -95.20
C GLY A 209 8.98 -38.78 -95.96
N ARG A 210 8.12 -37.76 -95.95
CA ARG A 210 8.43 -36.42 -96.49
C ARG A 210 7.64 -35.34 -95.73
N ALA A 211 7.95 -34.06 -95.98
CA ALA A 211 7.13 -32.95 -95.48
C ALA A 211 5.63 -33.15 -95.82
N GLY A 212 4.76 -32.97 -94.81
CA GLY A 212 3.31 -33.22 -94.93
C GLY A 212 2.88 -34.70 -95.02
N ALA A 213 3.82 -35.66 -95.05
CA ALA A 213 3.55 -37.09 -95.06
C ALA A 213 4.66 -37.87 -94.32
N ALA A 214 4.77 -37.60 -93.02
CA ALA A 214 5.64 -38.34 -92.11
C ALA A 214 5.10 -39.75 -91.83
N ARG A 215 5.97 -40.66 -91.36
CA ARG A 215 5.57 -41.99 -90.87
C ARG A 215 5.98 -42.19 -89.43
N GLN A 216 5.15 -42.91 -88.68
CA GLN A 216 5.53 -43.45 -87.38
C GLN A 216 6.50 -44.62 -87.58
N ILE A 217 7.60 -44.64 -86.82
CA ILE A 217 8.46 -45.80 -86.71
C ILE A 217 7.94 -46.62 -85.53
N VAL A 218 7.36 -47.79 -85.81
CA VAL A 218 6.75 -48.69 -84.82
C VAL A 218 7.72 -49.83 -84.45
N GLN A 219 7.43 -50.54 -83.36
CA GLN A 219 8.28 -51.63 -82.83
C GLN A 219 9.72 -51.20 -82.45
N VAL A 220 9.92 -49.94 -82.09
CA VAL A 220 11.19 -49.42 -81.57
C VAL A 220 11.36 -49.86 -80.11
N ALA A 221 12.36 -50.72 -79.85
CA ALA A 221 12.77 -51.09 -78.50
C ALA A 221 13.28 -49.87 -77.71
N ALA A 222 13.33 -49.96 -76.38
CA ALA A 222 13.83 -48.85 -75.57
C ALA A 222 15.34 -48.64 -75.82
N GLY A 223 15.74 -47.41 -76.12
CA GLY A 223 17.13 -47.03 -76.34
C GLY A 223 17.97 -47.18 -75.06
N SER A 224 19.21 -47.65 -75.23
CA SER A 224 20.16 -47.99 -74.17
C SER A 224 21.46 -47.19 -74.22
N ALA A 225 21.89 -46.79 -75.42
CA ALA A 225 22.98 -45.85 -75.67
C ALA A 225 22.45 -44.45 -75.99
N ALA A 226 23.28 -43.41 -75.80
CA ALA A 226 22.91 -42.01 -76.04
C ALA A 226 22.58 -41.66 -77.50
N THR A 227 22.82 -42.58 -78.44
CA THR A 227 22.52 -42.46 -79.87
C THR A 227 21.33 -43.32 -80.33
N ASP A 228 20.71 -44.08 -79.43
CA ASP A 228 19.57 -44.93 -79.75
C ASP A 228 18.28 -44.11 -79.91
N ALA A 229 17.31 -44.62 -80.67
CA ALA A 229 16.02 -43.98 -80.83
C ALA A 229 15.17 -44.10 -79.55
N VAL A 230 14.81 -42.97 -78.94
CA VAL A 230 13.90 -42.92 -77.79
C VAL A 230 12.48 -43.26 -78.21
N ASN A 231 11.88 -44.29 -77.61
CA ASN A 231 10.50 -44.66 -77.89
C ASN A 231 9.49 -43.93 -76.98
N LYS A 232 8.19 -43.98 -77.32
CA LYS A 232 7.15 -43.28 -76.54
C LYS A 232 7.11 -43.73 -75.07
N ALA A 233 7.38 -45.01 -74.77
CA ALA A 233 7.34 -45.50 -73.38
C ALA A 233 8.45 -44.89 -72.51
N GLN A 234 9.62 -44.59 -73.07
CA GLN A 234 10.68 -43.87 -72.36
C GLN A 234 10.30 -42.40 -72.10
N LEU A 235 9.67 -41.74 -73.07
CA LEU A 235 9.15 -40.39 -72.92
C LEU A 235 7.97 -40.32 -71.94
N ASP A 236 7.08 -41.31 -71.96
CA ASP A 236 5.95 -41.44 -71.03
C ASP A 236 6.43 -41.69 -69.60
N ALA A 237 7.48 -42.50 -69.41
CA ALA A 237 8.10 -42.74 -68.11
C ALA A 237 8.66 -41.43 -67.52
N LEU A 238 9.46 -40.70 -68.30
CA LEU A 238 9.97 -39.37 -67.93
C LEU A 238 8.82 -38.38 -67.66
N SER A 239 7.77 -38.40 -68.47
CA SER A 239 6.59 -37.55 -68.29
C SER A 239 5.77 -37.91 -67.05
N SER A 240 5.84 -39.16 -66.56
CA SER A 240 5.21 -39.58 -65.31
C SER A 240 6.05 -39.17 -64.10
N GLU A 241 7.38 -39.33 -64.19
CA GLU A 241 8.35 -38.94 -63.16
C GLU A 241 8.34 -37.42 -62.91
N VAL A 242 8.33 -36.62 -63.99
CA VAL A 242 8.16 -35.16 -63.91
C VAL A 242 6.72 -34.76 -63.60
N GLY A 243 5.74 -35.57 -64.00
CA GLY A 243 4.32 -35.35 -63.75
C GLY A 243 3.99 -35.29 -62.26
N ASP A 244 4.52 -36.21 -61.45
CA ASP A 244 4.34 -36.21 -60.00
C ASP A 244 4.89 -34.93 -59.34
N ALA A 245 6.08 -34.46 -59.74
CA ALA A 245 6.62 -33.19 -59.26
C ALA A 245 5.69 -32.01 -59.59
N ALA A 246 5.16 -31.97 -60.81
CA ALA A 246 4.20 -30.97 -61.25
C ALA A 246 2.81 -31.13 -60.60
N HIS A 247 2.47 -32.26 -59.99
CA HIS A 247 1.23 -32.42 -59.22
C HIS A 247 1.31 -31.77 -57.83
N TYR A 248 2.45 -31.89 -57.15
CA TYR A 248 2.62 -31.39 -55.77
C TYR A 248 3.19 -29.97 -55.68
N PHE A 249 3.95 -29.50 -56.67
CA PHE A 249 4.47 -28.13 -56.71
C PHE A 249 3.79 -27.31 -57.82
N LYS A 250 3.22 -26.16 -57.47
CA LYS A 250 2.55 -25.23 -58.38
C LYS A 250 3.05 -23.81 -58.13
N ALA A 251 3.72 -23.22 -59.11
CA ALA A 251 4.06 -21.81 -59.17
C ALA A 251 3.25 -21.11 -60.28
N ALA A 252 3.14 -19.78 -60.20
CA ALA A 252 2.51 -18.96 -61.23
C ALA A 252 3.32 -17.67 -61.40
N GLY A 253 3.68 -17.36 -62.65
CA GLY A 253 4.51 -16.21 -63.00
C GLY A 253 4.30 -15.76 -64.44
N MET A 254 5.24 -14.99 -64.98
CA MET A 254 5.28 -14.59 -66.39
C MET A 254 5.79 -15.72 -67.29
N HIS A 255 6.60 -16.63 -66.73
CA HIS A 255 7.21 -17.78 -67.42
C HIS A 255 8.24 -17.38 -68.50
N ASP A 256 8.80 -16.19 -68.41
CA ASP A 256 9.86 -15.66 -69.28
C ASP A 256 11.23 -15.53 -68.57
N GLY A 257 11.31 -15.95 -67.30
CA GLY A 257 12.50 -15.85 -66.44
C GLY A 257 12.67 -14.50 -65.75
N SER A 258 11.76 -13.53 -65.96
CA SER A 258 11.81 -12.24 -65.27
C SER A 258 11.45 -12.32 -63.78
N ASP A 259 10.74 -13.38 -63.38
CA ASP A 259 10.15 -13.54 -62.05
C ASP A 259 10.50 -14.88 -61.36
N ASP A 260 11.66 -15.43 -61.71
CA ASP A 260 12.23 -16.67 -61.16
C ASP A 260 12.63 -16.57 -59.68
N ALA A 261 12.56 -17.71 -58.98
CA ALA A 261 13.09 -17.88 -57.63
C ALA A 261 14.63 -17.97 -57.67
N ARG A 262 15.31 -17.16 -56.85
CA ARG A 262 16.78 -17.00 -56.88
C ARG A 262 17.40 -17.39 -55.55
N ALA A 263 18.32 -18.35 -55.56
CA ALA A 263 19.08 -18.82 -54.41
C ALA A 263 20.58 -18.74 -54.74
N ASP A 264 21.26 -17.74 -54.20
CA ASP A 264 22.58 -17.30 -54.71
C ASP A 264 23.76 -18.12 -54.13
N HIS A 265 23.53 -18.83 -53.01
CA HIS A 265 24.59 -19.48 -52.21
C HIS A 265 24.22 -20.90 -51.76
N SER A 266 25.23 -21.67 -51.33
CA SER A 266 25.07 -23.04 -50.85
C SER A 266 24.13 -23.14 -49.64
N GLY A 267 23.19 -24.09 -49.70
CA GLY A 267 22.21 -24.32 -48.62
C GLY A 267 21.03 -23.35 -48.59
N ALA A 268 21.02 -22.33 -49.47
CA ALA A 268 19.90 -21.41 -49.58
C ALA A 268 18.67 -22.06 -50.23
N ILE A 269 17.48 -21.62 -49.83
CA ILE A 269 16.19 -22.08 -50.35
C ILE A 269 15.40 -20.87 -50.85
N ALA A 270 14.98 -20.90 -52.12
CA ALA A 270 14.10 -19.89 -52.70
C ALA A 270 12.84 -20.59 -53.29
N ALA A 271 11.66 -20.21 -52.82
CA ALA A 271 10.39 -20.83 -53.23
C ALA A 271 9.24 -19.82 -53.31
N GLY A 272 9.19 -19.09 -54.42
CA GLY A 272 8.13 -18.16 -54.77
C GLY A 272 8.48 -17.38 -56.04
N ARG A 273 7.47 -16.77 -56.66
CA ARG A 273 7.71 -15.81 -57.76
C ARG A 273 8.55 -14.64 -57.24
N ASP A 274 9.71 -14.38 -57.82
CA ASP A 274 10.65 -13.35 -57.40
C ASP A 274 11.14 -13.49 -55.93
N SER A 275 11.11 -14.70 -55.36
CA SER A 275 11.71 -14.95 -54.02
C SER A 275 13.24 -14.97 -54.14
N HIS A 276 13.97 -14.24 -53.29
CA HIS A 276 15.42 -14.10 -53.37
C HIS A 276 16.13 -14.44 -52.04
N ALA A 277 16.81 -15.59 -51.99
CA ALA A 277 17.68 -16.00 -50.89
C ALA A 277 19.15 -15.71 -51.27
N ARG A 278 19.73 -14.69 -50.63
CA ARG A 278 20.98 -14.04 -51.07
C ARG A 278 22.26 -14.58 -50.44
N ALA A 279 22.18 -15.24 -49.30
CA ALA A 279 23.33 -15.70 -48.52
C ALA A 279 23.25 -17.19 -48.17
N GLY A 280 24.33 -17.74 -47.59
CA GLY A 280 24.38 -19.15 -47.20
C GLY A 280 23.31 -19.50 -46.16
N GLY A 281 22.65 -20.64 -46.32
CA GLY A 281 21.57 -21.09 -45.42
C GLY A 281 20.25 -20.30 -45.49
N ALA A 282 20.21 -19.17 -46.20
CA ALA A 282 19.07 -18.27 -46.24
C ALA A 282 17.83 -18.92 -46.88
N THR A 283 16.65 -18.74 -46.29
CA THR A 283 15.39 -19.36 -46.72
C THR A 283 14.34 -18.30 -47.05
N ALA A 284 14.04 -18.08 -48.34
CA ALA A 284 13.04 -17.15 -48.84
C ALA A 284 11.85 -17.90 -49.47
N VAL A 285 10.66 -17.81 -48.87
CA VAL A 285 9.45 -18.55 -49.31
C VAL A 285 8.25 -17.60 -49.40
N GLY A 286 7.54 -17.62 -50.54
CA GLY A 286 6.49 -16.66 -50.87
C GLY A 286 6.92 -15.66 -51.94
N ALA A 287 5.95 -15.01 -52.60
CA ALA A 287 6.26 -14.12 -53.71
C ALA A 287 6.95 -12.82 -53.25
N ALA A 288 7.99 -12.38 -53.95
CA ALA A 288 8.83 -11.24 -53.62
C ALA A 288 9.47 -11.26 -52.20
N SER A 289 9.58 -12.44 -51.56
CA SER A 289 10.28 -12.55 -50.28
C SER A 289 11.79 -12.46 -50.43
N VAL A 290 12.49 -11.89 -49.45
CA VAL A 290 13.94 -11.69 -49.48
C VAL A 290 14.57 -12.15 -48.17
N ALA A 291 15.43 -13.17 -48.24
CA ALA A 291 16.29 -13.60 -47.15
C ALA A 291 17.73 -13.15 -47.49
N GLY A 292 18.17 -12.07 -46.84
CA GLY A 292 19.36 -11.29 -47.20
C GLY A 292 20.65 -11.78 -46.56
N GLY A 293 20.62 -12.06 -45.26
CA GLY A 293 21.79 -12.47 -44.47
C GLY A 293 21.95 -13.97 -44.30
N TYR A 294 23.09 -14.40 -43.78
CA TYR A 294 23.41 -15.80 -43.50
C TYR A 294 22.40 -16.40 -42.51
N ASP A 295 21.94 -17.63 -42.80
CA ASP A 295 20.92 -18.36 -42.04
C ASP A 295 19.59 -17.61 -41.80
N SER A 296 19.33 -16.53 -42.55
CA SER A 296 18.09 -15.74 -42.42
C SER A 296 16.86 -16.45 -42.99
N THR A 297 15.67 -16.18 -42.46
CA THR A 297 14.41 -16.83 -42.87
C THR A 297 13.30 -15.82 -43.16
N ALA A 298 12.87 -15.72 -44.42
CA ALA A 298 11.75 -14.89 -44.87
C ALA A 298 10.58 -15.77 -45.39
N LEU A 299 9.42 -15.74 -44.72
CA LEU A 299 8.24 -16.54 -45.07
C LEU A 299 6.98 -15.66 -45.20
N GLY A 300 6.58 -15.35 -46.42
CA GLY A 300 5.38 -14.56 -46.72
C GLY A 300 5.50 -13.77 -48.02
N HIS A 301 4.39 -13.19 -48.49
CA HIS A 301 4.45 -12.25 -49.61
C HIS A 301 5.22 -10.99 -49.19
N ALA A 302 6.30 -10.64 -49.90
CA ALA A 302 7.16 -9.50 -49.61
C ALA A 302 7.75 -9.47 -48.17
N ALA A 303 7.92 -10.64 -47.53
CA ALA A 303 8.65 -10.77 -46.27
C ALA A 303 10.15 -10.51 -46.48
N GLN A 304 10.80 -9.77 -45.57
CA GLN A 304 12.20 -9.35 -45.70
C GLN A 304 12.97 -9.63 -44.40
N ALA A 305 13.93 -10.55 -44.45
CA ALA A 305 14.87 -10.85 -43.35
C ALA A 305 16.28 -10.51 -43.85
N LEU A 306 16.73 -9.27 -43.69
CA LEU A 306 17.86 -8.73 -44.47
C LEU A 306 19.24 -8.96 -43.85
N ALA A 307 19.34 -9.20 -42.55
CA ALA A 307 20.60 -9.41 -41.83
C ALA A 307 20.77 -10.86 -41.35
N ASP A 308 21.98 -11.19 -40.89
CA ASP A 308 22.34 -12.55 -40.47
C ASP A 308 21.48 -13.02 -39.28
N ALA A 309 21.11 -14.30 -39.29
CA ALA A 309 20.19 -14.96 -38.37
C ALA A 309 18.77 -14.33 -38.24
N SER A 310 18.44 -13.27 -39.01
CA SER A 310 17.14 -12.61 -38.91
C SER A 310 15.99 -13.47 -39.46
N THR A 311 14.80 -13.31 -38.89
CA THR A 311 13.60 -14.10 -39.22
C THR A 311 12.40 -13.16 -39.43
N ALA A 312 11.79 -13.18 -40.61
CA ALA A 312 10.61 -12.40 -40.97
C ALA A 312 9.49 -13.29 -41.51
N ILE A 313 8.41 -13.47 -40.74
CA ILE A 313 7.33 -14.40 -41.05
C ILE A 313 5.99 -13.65 -41.07
N GLY A 314 5.42 -13.49 -42.25
CA GLY A 314 4.16 -12.77 -42.48
C GLY A 314 4.19 -11.97 -43.79
N SER A 315 3.01 -11.57 -44.28
CA SER A 315 2.95 -10.68 -45.44
C SER A 315 3.54 -9.32 -45.11
N GLY A 316 4.59 -8.92 -45.82
CA GLY A 316 5.29 -7.65 -45.59
C GLY A 316 5.99 -7.55 -44.22
N ALA A 317 6.30 -8.66 -43.56
CA ALA A 317 7.12 -8.67 -42.34
C ALA A 317 8.57 -8.25 -42.65
N GLN A 318 9.21 -7.55 -41.72
CA GLN A 318 10.53 -6.93 -41.90
C GLN A 318 11.41 -7.19 -40.67
N ALA A 319 12.62 -7.72 -40.89
CA ALA A 319 13.65 -7.87 -39.88
C ALA A 319 15.00 -7.42 -40.46
N TYR A 320 15.56 -6.33 -39.95
CA TYR A 320 16.71 -5.65 -40.55
C TYR A 320 18.03 -5.73 -39.75
N GLY A 321 17.97 -5.96 -38.44
CA GLY A 321 19.15 -6.14 -37.57
C GLY A 321 19.54 -7.61 -37.35
N PHE A 322 20.70 -7.81 -36.74
CA PHE A 322 21.27 -9.14 -36.49
C PHE A 322 20.37 -9.97 -35.54
N GLY A 323 20.01 -11.19 -35.93
CA GLY A 323 19.15 -12.07 -35.11
C GLY A 323 17.70 -11.58 -34.91
N ASN A 324 17.29 -10.45 -35.52
CA ASN A 324 15.97 -9.87 -35.31
C ASN A 324 14.84 -10.82 -35.75
N THR A 325 13.74 -10.85 -35.00
CA THR A 325 12.59 -11.73 -35.26
C THR A 325 11.30 -10.93 -35.41
N ALA A 326 10.73 -10.89 -36.61
CA ALA A 326 9.43 -10.31 -36.93
C ALA A 326 8.41 -11.39 -37.31
N LEU A 327 7.31 -11.51 -36.56
CA LEU A 327 6.23 -12.49 -36.79
C LEU A 327 4.87 -11.80 -36.83
N GLY A 328 4.34 -11.60 -38.04
CA GLY A 328 3.01 -11.05 -38.29
C GLY A 328 2.93 -10.27 -39.60
N VAL A 329 1.71 -9.93 -40.02
CA VAL A 329 1.50 -9.08 -41.20
C VAL A 329 1.98 -7.67 -40.86
N HIS A 330 2.98 -7.19 -41.62
CA HIS A 330 3.71 -5.95 -41.34
C HIS A 330 4.27 -5.85 -39.90
N ALA A 331 4.74 -6.95 -39.33
CA ALA A 331 5.63 -6.89 -38.16
C ALA A 331 7.00 -6.36 -38.60
N THR A 332 7.61 -5.48 -37.81
CA THR A 332 8.85 -4.76 -38.15
C THR A 332 9.83 -4.82 -36.97
N ALA A 333 11.00 -5.43 -37.18
CA ALA A 333 12.07 -5.57 -36.18
C ALA A 333 13.36 -4.94 -36.72
N ASP A 334 13.63 -3.71 -36.28
CA ASP A 334 14.56 -2.77 -36.91
C ASP A 334 15.73 -2.34 -36.00
N GLY A 335 15.71 -2.71 -34.72
CA GLY A 335 16.85 -2.50 -33.82
C GLY A 335 18.11 -3.22 -34.30
N GLU A 336 19.30 -2.77 -33.91
CA GLU A 336 20.56 -3.21 -34.54
C GLU A 336 20.88 -4.71 -34.33
N ASP A 337 20.46 -5.25 -33.18
CA ASP A 337 20.67 -6.63 -32.74
C ASP A 337 19.46 -7.09 -31.89
N SER A 338 19.04 -8.34 -32.07
CA SER A 338 18.14 -9.11 -31.21
C SER A 338 16.74 -8.52 -30.96
N ALA A 339 16.27 -7.61 -31.81
CA ALA A 339 14.94 -7.01 -31.69
C ALA A 339 13.83 -8.00 -32.11
N THR A 340 12.73 -8.06 -31.34
CA THR A 340 11.67 -9.08 -31.50
C THR A 340 10.28 -8.45 -31.59
N ALA A 341 9.66 -8.46 -32.78
CA ALA A 341 8.32 -7.93 -33.04
C ALA A 341 7.32 -9.06 -33.38
N LEU A 342 6.31 -9.27 -32.52
CA LEU A 342 5.39 -10.41 -32.57
C LEU A 342 3.92 -9.93 -32.56
N GLY A 343 3.36 -9.68 -33.73
CA GLY A 343 2.02 -9.10 -33.89
C GLY A 343 1.76 -8.57 -35.31
N MET A 344 0.51 -8.25 -35.62
CA MET A 344 0.22 -7.45 -36.81
C MET A 344 0.60 -5.99 -36.53
N LEU A 345 1.40 -5.37 -37.39
CA LEU A 345 1.88 -3.98 -37.21
C LEU A 345 2.63 -3.72 -35.89
N SER A 346 3.26 -4.74 -35.29
CA SER A 346 4.18 -4.52 -34.16
C SER A 346 5.53 -4.01 -34.64
N ALA A 347 6.13 -3.10 -33.87
CA ALA A 347 7.43 -2.50 -34.12
C ALA A 347 8.39 -2.79 -32.95
N ALA A 348 9.60 -3.27 -33.24
CA ALA A 348 10.69 -3.38 -32.27
C ALA A 348 11.92 -2.70 -32.87
N SER A 349 12.14 -1.43 -32.54
CA SER A 349 13.17 -0.58 -33.17
C SER A 349 14.35 -0.26 -32.24
N GLY A 350 14.24 -0.53 -30.93
CA GLY A 350 15.38 -0.51 -30.03
C GLY A 350 16.24 -1.79 -30.14
N THR A 351 17.54 -1.68 -29.96
CA THR A 351 18.44 -2.84 -29.84
C THR A 351 18.03 -3.69 -28.63
N GLY A 352 17.83 -5.00 -28.82
CA GLY A 352 17.29 -5.92 -27.81
C GLY A 352 15.80 -5.72 -27.45
N ALA A 353 15.09 -4.79 -28.09
CA ALA A 353 13.71 -4.47 -27.73
C ALA A 353 12.72 -5.58 -28.16
N THR A 354 11.65 -5.75 -27.40
CA THR A 354 10.62 -6.79 -27.64
C THR A 354 9.22 -6.20 -27.62
N ALA A 355 8.48 -6.34 -28.72
CA ALA A 355 7.09 -5.92 -28.87
C ALA A 355 6.17 -7.12 -29.16
N LEU A 356 5.29 -7.48 -28.23
CA LEU A 356 4.35 -8.60 -28.32
C LEU A 356 2.91 -8.09 -28.23
N GLY A 357 2.21 -8.15 -29.35
CA GLY A 357 0.83 -7.69 -29.52
C GLY A 357 0.65 -6.94 -30.83
N ALA A 358 -0.57 -6.88 -31.36
CA ALA A 358 -0.82 -6.09 -32.56
C ALA A 358 -0.71 -4.58 -32.25
N VAL A 359 0.02 -3.85 -33.09
CA VAL A 359 0.37 -2.44 -32.89
C VAL A 359 1.15 -2.17 -31.57
N ALA A 360 1.88 -3.15 -31.03
CA ALA A 360 2.83 -2.91 -29.95
C ALA A 360 4.11 -2.25 -30.51
N ASP A 361 4.65 -1.23 -29.83
CA ASP A 361 5.89 -0.53 -30.20
C ASP A 361 6.90 -0.58 -29.05
N ALA A 362 8.09 -1.14 -29.32
CA ALA A 362 9.23 -1.18 -28.40
C ALA A 362 10.42 -0.48 -29.08
N SER A 363 10.54 0.83 -28.84
CA SER A 363 11.52 1.72 -29.47
C SER A 363 12.69 2.09 -28.55
N GLY A 364 12.54 1.93 -27.23
CA GLY A 364 13.65 2.03 -26.30
C GLY A 364 14.60 0.84 -26.40
N LYS A 365 15.91 1.06 -26.22
CA LYS A 365 16.90 -0.02 -26.07
C LYS A 365 16.49 -0.95 -24.92
N GLU A 366 16.56 -2.26 -25.14
CA GLU A 366 16.20 -3.31 -24.16
C GLU A 366 14.78 -3.17 -23.57
N SER A 367 13.87 -2.46 -24.25
CA SER A 367 12.50 -2.23 -23.80
C SER A 367 11.53 -3.38 -24.13
N LEU A 368 10.42 -3.46 -23.41
CA LEU A 368 9.45 -4.56 -23.51
C LEU A 368 7.99 -4.06 -23.55
N ALA A 369 7.40 -4.06 -24.74
CA ALA A 369 5.98 -3.78 -24.97
C ALA A 369 5.15 -5.08 -25.04
N LEU A 370 4.12 -5.18 -24.19
CA LEU A 370 3.29 -6.37 -23.96
C LEU A 370 1.79 -6.00 -23.97
N GLY A 371 1.18 -5.95 -25.15
CA GLY A 371 -0.25 -5.65 -25.29
C GLY A 371 -0.66 -5.15 -26.67
N PHE A 372 -1.96 -5.00 -26.90
CA PHE A 372 -2.45 -4.25 -28.07
C PHE A 372 -2.19 -2.76 -27.84
N PHE A 373 -1.46 -2.11 -28.75
CA PHE A 373 -1.11 -0.69 -28.61
C PHE A 373 -0.32 -0.37 -27.32
N ALA A 374 0.54 -1.29 -26.87
CA ALA A 374 1.51 -1.00 -25.80
C ALA A 374 2.74 -0.27 -26.39
N GLU A 375 3.22 0.78 -25.73
CA GLU A 375 4.36 1.60 -26.18
C GLU A 375 5.46 1.64 -25.10
N SER A 376 6.65 1.15 -25.42
CA SER A 376 7.82 1.16 -24.54
C SER A 376 8.96 1.92 -25.24
N SER A 377 9.06 3.22 -24.94
CA SER A 377 9.95 4.17 -25.64
C SER A 377 11.17 4.60 -24.82
N GLY A 378 11.20 4.34 -23.51
CA GLY A 378 12.39 4.53 -22.66
C GLY A 378 13.37 3.34 -22.70
N GLU A 379 14.66 3.59 -22.46
CA GLU A 379 15.66 2.52 -22.27
C GLU A 379 15.31 1.62 -21.07
N GLU A 380 15.47 0.30 -21.19
CA GLU A 380 15.13 -0.72 -20.17
C GLU A 380 13.69 -0.59 -19.61
N SER A 381 12.77 -0.02 -20.39
CA SER A 381 11.37 0.21 -19.99
C SER A 381 10.45 -0.99 -20.23
N LEU A 382 9.32 -1.04 -19.52
CA LEU A 382 8.31 -2.09 -19.59
C LEU A 382 6.89 -1.52 -19.68
N ALA A 383 6.23 -1.67 -20.84
CA ALA A 383 4.84 -1.33 -21.06
C ALA A 383 3.97 -2.59 -21.19
N ALA A 384 3.21 -2.94 -20.15
CA ALA A 384 2.44 -4.18 -20.06
C ALA A 384 0.94 -3.93 -19.86
N GLY A 385 0.21 -3.86 -20.98
CA GLY A 385 -1.24 -3.65 -21.02
C GLY A 385 -1.70 -2.97 -22.30
N THR A 386 -3.01 -3.03 -22.57
CA THR A 386 -3.63 -2.31 -23.70
C THR A 386 -3.48 -0.80 -23.52
N TYR A 387 -2.95 -0.07 -24.51
CA TYR A 387 -2.64 1.38 -24.38
C TYR A 387 -1.76 1.72 -23.16
N SER A 388 -0.89 0.81 -22.70
CA SER A 388 0.13 1.13 -21.70
C SER A 388 1.30 1.87 -22.35
N MET A 389 1.88 2.86 -21.66
CA MET A 389 2.97 3.69 -22.18
C MET A 389 4.06 3.89 -21.12
N ALA A 390 5.28 3.42 -21.41
CA ALA A 390 6.47 3.59 -20.58
C ALA A 390 7.54 4.36 -21.37
N SER A 391 7.64 5.67 -21.13
CA SER A 391 8.50 6.58 -21.91
C SER A 391 9.73 7.08 -21.17
N GLY A 392 9.80 6.91 -19.84
CA GLY A 392 11.02 7.17 -19.05
C GLY A 392 11.99 5.98 -19.09
N ALA A 393 13.29 6.24 -18.91
CA ALA A 393 14.27 5.18 -18.74
C ALA A 393 13.99 4.36 -17.47
N PHE A 394 14.16 3.04 -17.51
CA PHE A 394 13.83 2.08 -16.44
C PHE A 394 12.36 2.12 -15.98
N ALA A 395 11.46 2.76 -16.72
CA ALA A 395 10.08 2.97 -16.31
C ALA A 395 9.18 1.74 -16.54
N ILE A 396 8.21 1.51 -15.64
CA ILE A 396 7.31 0.35 -15.68
C ILE A 396 5.85 0.83 -15.69
N ALA A 397 5.14 0.61 -16.80
CA ALA A 397 3.71 0.89 -16.96
C ALA A 397 2.91 -0.41 -17.11
N ALA A 398 2.30 -0.91 -16.03
CA ALA A 398 1.62 -2.20 -15.98
C ALA A 398 0.10 -2.05 -15.72
N GLY A 399 -0.70 -2.15 -16.78
CA GLY A 399 -2.16 -2.04 -16.76
C GLY A 399 -2.71 -1.46 -18.06
N SER A 400 -4.02 -1.64 -18.31
CA SER A 400 -4.68 -0.94 -19.41
C SER A 400 -4.64 0.57 -19.14
N ASP A 401 -4.18 1.35 -20.11
CA ASP A 401 -4.07 2.81 -19.98
C ASP A 401 -3.17 3.24 -18.80
N ALA A 402 -2.11 2.46 -18.50
CA ALA A 402 -1.10 2.82 -17.49
C ALA A 402 0.01 3.66 -18.12
N TYR A 403 0.50 4.68 -17.41
CA TYR A 403 1.44 5.68 -17.91
C TYR A 403 2.62 5.90 -16.95
N ALA A 404 3.83 5.54 -17.36
CA ALA A 404 5.06 5.83 -16.62
C ALA A 404 5.97 6.73 -17.48
N GLN A 405 6.01 8.02 -17.14
CA GLN A 405 6.61 9.06 -18.00
C GLN A 405 7.95 9.61 -17.49
N GLY A 406 8.18 9.59 -16.18
CA GLY A 406 9.48 9.94 -15.60
C GLY A 406 10.46 8.76 -15.64
N ASP A 407 11.75 9.04 -15.65
CA ASP A 407 12.78 8.01 -15.46
C ASP A 407 12.60 7.34 -14.08
N GLU A 408 12.86 6.04 -14.00
CA GLU A 408 12.60 5.17 -12.83
C GLU A 408 11.11 5.15 -12.36
N ALA A 409 10.16 5.70 -13.13
CA ALA A 409 8.77 5.78 -12.71
C ALA A 409 8.01 4.44 -12.84
N MET A 410 7.12 4.16 -11.91
CA MET A 410 6.36 2.91 -11.84
C MET A 410 4.86 3.18 -11.72
N ALA A 411 4.10 2.91 -12.78
CA ALA A 411 2.65 3.02 -12.84
C ALA A 411 2.01 1.61 -12.94
N ILE A 412 1.36 1.14 -11.87
CA ILE A 412 0.76 -0.21 -11.81
C ILE A 412 -0.74 -0.11 -11.51
N GLY A 413 -1.55 -0.37 -12.53
CA GLY A 413 -3.00 -0.39 -12.47
C GLY A 413 -3.67 0.40 -13.60
N ARG A 414 -4.96 0.16 -13.83
CA ARG A 414 -5.70 0.78 -14.93
C ARG A 414 -5.86 2.29 -14.72
N LEU A 415 -5.46 3.12 -15.69
CA LEU A 415 -5.36 4.59 -15.55
C LEU A 415 -4.38 5.05 -14.45
N SER A 416 -3.40 4.23 -14.06
CA SER A 416 -2.30 4.70 -13.19
C SER A 416 -1.37 5.63 -13.97
N HIS A 417 -0.87 6.68 -13.30
CA HIS A 417 -0.04 7.71 -13.93
C HIS A 417 1.10 8.12 -13.00
N ALA A 418 2.33 7.77 -13.36
CA ALA A 418 3.57 8.12 -12.66
C ALA A 418 4.37 9.08 -13.56
N ALA A 419 4.26 10.38 -13.30
CA ALA A 419 4.80 11.43 -14.16
C ALA A 419 6.14 11.99 -13.67
N GLY A 420 6.40 11.93 -12.36
CA GLY A 420 7.66 12.39 -11.79
C GLY A 420 8.78 11.35 -11.94
N VAL A 421 10.03 11.82 -11.97
CA VAL A 421 11.22 10.96 -11.87
C VAL A 421 11.19 10.17 -10.56
N ALA A 422 11.48 8.88 -10.61
CA ALA A 422 11.40 7.92 -9.50
C ALA A 422 10.05 7.94 -8.74
N SER A 423 8.93 8.20 -9.44
CA SER A 423 7.59 8.24 -8.85
C SER A 423 6.84 6.90 -8.94
N LEU A 424 5.99 6.61 -7.96
CA LEU A 424 5.36 5.29 -7.78
C LEU A 424 3.84 5.40 -7.65
N ALA A 425 3.09 5.11 -8.72
CA ALA A 425 1.63 5.13 -8.74
C ALA A 425 1.06 3.69 -8.81
N ILE A 426 0.64 3.13 -7.68
CA ILE A 426 0.03 1.79 -7.62
C ILE A 426 -1.47 1.88 -7.27
N GLY A 427 -2.34 1.61 -8.24
CA GLY A 427 -3.79 1.67 -8.08
C GLY A 427 -4.52 1.88 -9.40
N ALA A 428 -5.85 1.72 -9.38
CA ALA A 428 -6.66 2.21 -10.49
C ALA A 428 -6.83 3.73 -10.32
N SER A 429 -6.53 4.51 -11.37
CA SER A 429 -6.55 5.99 -11.33
C SER A 429 -5.62 6.65 -10.29
N SER A 430 -4.54 5.98 -9.86
CA SER A 430 -3.53 6.60 -8.97
C SER A 430 -2.62 7.56 -9.73
N LEU A 431 -2.27 8.70 -9.13
CA LEU A 431 -1.44 9.75 -9.72
C LEU A 431 -0.25 10.07 -8.81
N ALA A 432 0.97 9.80 -9.28
CA ALA A 432 2.22 10.27 -8.68
C ALA A 432 2.84 11.32 -9.60
N ALA A 433 2.54 12.59 -9.34
CA ALA A 433 2.85 13.70 -10.25
C ALA A 433 4.21 14.35 -9.98
N GLY A 434 4.67 14.35 -8.71
CA GLY A 434 5.95 14.92 -8.32
C GLY A 434 7.11 13.94 -8.39
N ALA A 435 8.34 14.45 -8.43
CA ALA A 435 9.55 13.65 -8.34
C ALA A 435 9.63 12.93 -6.97
N GLN A 436 10.07 11.68 -6.97
CA GLN A 436 10.18 10.83 -5.78
C GLN A 436 8.85 10.70 -4.98
N SER A 437 7.71 10.88 -5.64
CA SER A 437 6.37 10.84 -5.02
C SER A 437 5.73 9.46 -5.10
N ILE A 438 4.90 9.11 -4.11
CA ILE A 438 4.29 7.78 -3.94
C ILE A 438 2.78 7.93 -3.82
N ALA A 439 2.02 7.25 -4.69
CA ALA A 439 0.56 7.23 -4.71
C ALA A 439 0.04 5.79 -4.74
N LEU A 440 -0.23 5.21 -3.56
CA LEU A 440 -0.68 3.83 -3.41
C LEU A 440 -2.15 3.76 -2.98
N GLY A 441 -3.02 3.35 -3.91
CA GLY A 441 -4.45 3.20 -3.71
C GLY A 441 -5.27 3.68 -4.91
N ARG A 442 -6.51 3.19 -5.03
CA ARG A 442 -7.45 3.69 -6.05
C ARG A 442 -7.71 5.18 -5.83
N ASP A 443 -7.54 5.99 -6.87
CA ASP A 443 -7.65 7.47 -6.83
C ASP A 443 -6.72 8.13 -5.78
N ALA A 444 -5.61 7.49 -5.38
CA ALA A 444 -4.58 8.12 -4.54
C ALA A 444 -3.80 9.17 -5.38
N GLN A 445 -3.50 10.32 -4.80
CA GLN A 445 -2.81 11.42 -5.50
C GLN A 445 -1.67 12.00 -4.66
N ALA A 446 -0.44 11.91 -5.19
CA ALA A 446 0.72 12.65 -4.72
C ALA A 446 1.06 13.74 -5.75
N GLY A 447 0.65 14.98 -5.47
CA GLY A 447 0.64 16.09 -6.43
C GLY A 447 1.93 16.91 -6.52
N ARG A 448 2.88 16.69 -5.61
CA ARG A 448 4.17 17.41 -5.52
C ARG A 448 5.29 16.48 -5.09
N ASP A 449 6.53 16.94 -5.29
CA ASP A 449 7.73 16.18 -5.01
C ASP A 449 7.77 15.71 -3.55
N TYR A 450 8.30 14.50 -3.34
CA TYR A 450 8.31 13.80 -2.04
C TYR A 450 6.92 13.52 -1.43
N GLY A 451 5.83 13.85 -2.12
CA GLY A 451 4.46 13.60 -1.64
C GLY A 451 4.18 12.10 -1.50
N THR A 452 3.60 11.68 -0.38
CA THR A 452 3.29 10.28 -0.08
C THR A 452 1.81 10.10 0.26
N ALA A 453 1.02 9.64 -0.71
CA ALA A 453 -0.41 9.33 -0.57
C ALA A 453 -0.64 7.81 -0.53
N VAL A 454 -1.13 7.29 0.60
CA VAL A 454 -1.34 5.85 0.82
C VAL A 454 -2.75 5.60 1.35
N GLY A 455 -3.63 5.08 0.50
CA GLY A 455 -5.04 4.82 0.79
C GLY A 455 -5.95 5.26 -0.35
N ALA A 456 -7.13 4.65 -0.48
CA ALA A 456 -8.04 5.00 -1.57
C ALA A 456 -8.61 6.42 -1.38
N ALA A 457 -8.52 7.25 -2.43
CA ALA A 457 -8.77 8.70 -2.37
C ALA A 457 -8.00 9.38 -1.22
N SER A 458 -6.69 9.12 -1.12
CA SER A 458 -5.76 9.91 -0.30
C SER A 458 -5.09 10.99 -1.15
N TYR A 459 -4.81 12.15 -0.54
CA TYR A 459 -4.28 13.33 -1.25
C TYR A 459 -3.11 13.94 -0.50
N ALA A 460 -1.90 13.82 -1.05
CA ALA A 460 -0.69 14.50 -0.61
C ALA A 460 -0.33 15.58 -1.63
N GLN A 461 -0.68 16.84 -1.36
CA GLN A 461 -0.68 17.93 -2.34
C GLN A 461 0.36 19.03 -2.03
N GLY A 462 0.88 19.08 -0.80
CA GLY A 462 2.03 19.90 -0.44
C GLY A 462 3.37 19.19 -0.74
N LEU A 463 4.45 19.98 -0.82
CA LEU A 463 5.83 19.50 -0.99
C LEU A 463 6.24 18.64 0.22
N GLY A 464 6.54 17.36 -0.02
CA GLY A 464 6.81 16.37 1.04
C GLY A 464 5.64 16.11 2.00
N ALA A 465 4.40 16.39 1.57
CA ALA A 465 3.21 16.07 2.37
C ALA A 465 2.99 14.55 2.45
N THR A 466 2.48 14.06 3.58
CA THR A 466 2.19 12.62 3.79
C THR A 466 0.72 12.43 4.16
N ALA A 467 -0.03 11.69 3.36
CA ALA A 467 -1.44 11.37 3.56
C ALA A 467 -1.66 9.85 3.60
N LEU A 468 -1.73 9.27 4.81
CA LEU A 468 -1.86 7.82 5.03
C LEU A 468 -3.22 7.47 5.62
N GLY A 469 -4.15 7.05 4.76
CA GLY A 469 -5.50 6.62 5.14
C GLY A 469 -6.52 6.83 4.01
N GLN A 470 -7.65 6.13 4.06
CA GLN A 470 -8.76 6.39 3.14
C GLN A 470 -9.32 7.80 3.41
N GLY A 471 -9.28 8.69 2.43
CA GLY A 471 -9.70 10.09 2.60
C GLY A 471 -8.69 10.98 3.34
N ALA A 472 -7.49 10.46 3.66
CA ALA A 472 -6.43 11.26 4.29
C ALA A 472 -6.00 12.38 3.35
N THR A 473 -5.86 13.60 3.87
CA THR A 473 -5.67 14.81 3.07
C THR A 473 -4.60 15.70 3.70
N ALA A 474 -3.45 15.82 3.04
CA ALA A 474 -2.30 16.62 3.46
C ALA A 474 -2.03 17.70 2.38
N PHE A 475 -2.57 18.91 2.58
CA PHE A 475 -2.49 20.02 1.61
C PHE A 475 -1.31 20.96 1.85
N GLY A 476 -0.85 21.09 3.10
CA GLY A 476 0.29 21.95 3.42
C GLY A 476 1.63 21.32 3.08
N ASP A 477 2.62 22.13 2.71
CA ASP A 477 4.00 21.67 2.57
C ASP A 477 4.49 21.09 3.92
N GLN A 478 5.18 19.94 3.87
CA GLN A 478 5.60 19.13 5.04
C GLN A 478 4.47 18.71 6.01
N SER A 479 3.20 18.75 5.58
CA SER A 479 2.07 18.34 6.44
C SER A 479 1.85 16.83 6.46
N MET A 480 1.31 16.30 7.57
CA MET A 480 1.10 14.88 7.82
C MET A 480 -0.35 14.60 8.24
N ALA A 481 -1.10 13.87 7.42
CA ALA A 481 -2.45 13.41 7.68
C ALA A 481 -2.47 11.87 7.79
N LEU A 482 -2.62 11.34 9.01
CA LEU A 482 -2.51 9.91 9.32
C LEU A 482 -3.83 9.36 9.88
N GLY A 483 -4.64 8.70 9.04
CA GLY A 483 -5.88 8.03 9.44
C GLY A 483 -7.06 8.29 8.50
N TYR A 484 -8.16 7.55 8.71
CA TYR A 484 -9.40 7.71 7.96
C TYR A 484 -9.93 9.15 8.06
N GLY A 485 -10.11 9.83 6.93
CA GLY A 485 -10.60 11.21 6.89
C GLY A 485 -9.76 12.24 7.65
N SER A 486 -8.49 11.94 7.93
CA SER A 486 -7.54 12.88 8.54
C SER A 486 -7.26 14.07 7.61
N ALA A 487 -7.14 15.28 8.14
CA ALA A 487 -6.91 16.48 7.34
C ALA A 487 -5.85 17.41 7.96
N ALA A 488 -4.72 17.58 7.29
CA ALA A 488 -3.67 18.54 7.63
C ALA A 488 -3.60 19.59 6.51
N LEU A 489 -4.12 20.79 6.78
CA LEU A 489 -4.43 21.75 5.71
C LEU A 489 -3.39 22.87 5.56
N GLY A 490 -2.61 23.18 6.59
CA GLY A 490 -1.52 24.16 6.52
C GLY A 490 -0.12 23.56 6.67
N ALA A 491 0.89 24.40 6.43
CA ALA A 491 2.28 23.96 6.38
C ALA A 491 2.77 23.44 7.75
N GLY A 492 3.44 22.29 7.74
CA GLY A 492 3.94 21.62 8.95
C GLY A 492 2.87 21.10 9.91
N ASP A 493 1.59 21.04 9.50
CA ASP A 493 0.51 20.48 10.33
C ASP A 493 0.63 18.96 10.51
N LEU A 494 0.26 18.46 11.69
CA LEU A 494 0.14 17.03 12.01
C LEU A 494 -1.30 16.69 12.45
N SER A 495 -2.07 16.05 11.57
CA SER A 495 -3.39 15.48 11.90
C SER A 495 -3.31 13.96 11.99
N VAL A 496 -3.70 13.39 13.12
CA VAL A 496 -3.73 11.93 13.34
C VAL A 496 -5.13 11.50 13.78
N GLY A 497 -5.62 10.40 13.21
CA GLY A 497 -7.01 9.96 13.31
C GLY A 497 -7.97 10.90 12.54
N ALA A 498 -9.27 10.73 12.76
CA ALA A 498 -10.32 11.49 12.07
C ALA A 498 -10.45 12.91 12.64
N SER A 499 -9.40 13.71 12.50
CA SER A 499 -9.24 15.07 13.03
C SER A 499 -8.89 16.07 11.91
N THR A 500 -8.83 17.36 12.23
CA THR A 500 -8.45 18.40 11.28
C THR A 500 -7.55 19.47 11.90
N ALA A 501 -6.38 19.65 11.31
CA ALA A 501 -5.49 20.79 11.51
C ALA A 501 -5.63 21.77 10.34
N ARG A 502 -5.75 23.07 10.64
CA ARG A 502 -5.84 24.18 9.67
C ARG A 502 -4.91 25.35 9.97
N GLY A 503 -4.05 25.21 10.98
CA GLY A 503 -3.09 26.24 11.37
C GLY A 503 -1.89 26.30 10.44
N GLN A 504 -0.79 26.81 10.96
CA GLN A 504 0.55 26.39 10.51
C GLN A 504 1.25 25.80 11.72
N PHE A 505 2.01 24.72 11.51
CA PHE A 505 2.68 23.96 12.57
C PHE A 505 1.72 23.56 13.71
N SER A 506 0.48 23.17 13.37
CA SER A 506 -0.56 22.81 14.34
C SER A 506 -0.77 21.30 14.42
N VAL A 507 -1.19 20.81 15.60
CA VAL A 507 -1.24 19.37 15.91
C VAL A 507 -2.64 18.98 16.34
N ALA A 508 -3.26 18.00 15.68
CA ALA A 508 -4.60 17.51 15.94
C ALA A 508 -4.62 15.97 16.00
N ILE A 509 -4.52 15.38 17.21
CA ILE A 509 -4.31 13.92 17.39
C ILE A 509 -5.52 13.27 18.08
N GLY A 510 -6.27 12.46 17.34
CA GLY A 510 -7.37 11.62 17.84
C GLY A 510 -8.62 11.67 16.94
N THR A 511 -9.81 11.83 17.51
CA THR A 511 -11.07 11.78 16.75
C THR A 511 -11.95 13.01 16.96
N GLY A 512 -12.30 13.69 15.87
CA GLY A 512 -13.13 14.89 15.89
C GLY A 512 -12.42 16.15 16.39
N ASN A 513 -11.10 16.11 16.62
CA ASN A 513 -10.37 17.29 17.07
C ASN A 513 -10.20 18.30 15.93
N VAL A 514 -10.33 19.59 16.23
CA VAL A 514 -10.22 20.69 15.26
C VAL A 514 -9.29 21.77 15.80
N VAL A 515 -8.25 22.11 15.03
CA VAL A 515 -7.35 23.24 15.33
C VAL A 515 -7.39 24.21 14.16
N ASP A 516 -7.99 25.38 14.40
CA ASP A 516 -8.20 26.42 13.39
C ASP A 516 -7.19 27.59 13.51
N THR A 517 -6.06 27.39 14.20
CA THR A 517 -5.04 28.42 14.48
C THR A 517 -3.61 27.85 14.53
N PHE A 518 -2.60 28.71 14.42
CA PHE A 518 -1.19 28.33 14.30
C PHE A 518 -0.51 28.02 15.65
N HIS A 519 0.52 27.16 15.60
CA HIS A 519 1.31 26.70 16.76
C HIS A 519 0.48 26.11 17.92
N ALA A 520 -0.74 25.62 17.65
CA ALA A 520 -1.66 25.10 18.64
C ALA A 520 -1.78 23.57 18.58
N THR A 521 -2.09 22.94 19.72
CA THR A 521 -2.09 21.47 19.89
C THR A 521 -3.38 20.98 20.54
N ALA A 522 -4.18 20.19 19.81
CA ALA A 522 -5.35 19.47 20.33
C ALA A 522 -5.13 17.94 20.33
N ILE A 523 -5.31 17.28 21.47
CA ILE A 523 -5.16 15.82 21.61
C ILE A 523 -6.33 15.23 22.40
N GLY A 524 -6.86 14.09 21.95
CA GLY A 524 -7.98 13.39 22.57
C GLY A 524 -9.15 13.23 21.62
N SER A 525 -10.37 13.62 22.01
CA SER A 525 -11.53 13.55 21.12
C SER A 525 -12.45 14.77 21.24
N SER A 526 -13.05 15.19 20.12
CA SER A 526 -13.92 16.37 20.00
C SER A 526 -13.32 17.69 20.54
N SER A 527 -12.00 17.76 20.73
CA SER A 527 -11.33 18.93 21.31
C SER A 527 -11.08 20.01 20.25
N ARG A 528 -11.29 21.27 20.62
CA ARG A 528 -11.34 22.42 19.71
C ARG A 528 -10.39 23.52 20.16
N ILE A 529 -9.60 24.04 19.23
CA ILE A 529 -8.93 25.34 19.36
C ILE A 529 -9.36 26.19 18.18
N GLU A 530 -10.04 27.29 18.45
CA GLU A 530 -10.58 28.20 17.43
C GLU A 530 -9.51 29.16 16.89
N ARG A 531 -9.91 30.01 15.92
CA ARG A 531 -9.05 31.03 15.32
C ARG A 531 -8.54 32.03 16.36
N ASP A 532 -7.39 32.63 16.05
CA ASP A 532 -6.73 33.69 16.83
C ASP A 532 -6.19 33.25 18.21
N SER A 533 -6.54 32.06 18.68
CA SER A 533 -6.05 31.45 19.94
C SER A 533 -4.71 30.71 19.77
N TRP A 534 -3.71 31.37 19.18
CA TRP A 534 -2.38 30.79 18.87
C TRP A 534 -1.57 30.38 20.12
N ASN A 535 -0.59 29.50 19.94
CA ASN A 535 0.23 28.90 21.04
C ASN A 535 -0.58 28.17 22.13
N SER A 536 -1.81 27.73 21.84
CA SER A 536 -2.73 27.14 22.83
C SER A 536 -2.75 25.61 22.82
N VAL A 537 -3.16 25.00 23.95
CA VAL A 537 -3.09 23.55 24.19
C VAL A 537 -4.41 23.00 24.76
N ALA A 538 -5.08 22.12 24.01
CA ALA A 538 -6.36 21.50 24.39
C ALA A 538 -6.23 19.96 24.47
N LEU A 539 -6.28 19.37 25.67
CA LEU A 539 -6.01 17.95 25.89
C LEU A 539 -7.18 17.28 26.61
N GLY A 540 -7.99 16.47 25.92
CA GLY A 540 -9.07 15.71 26.55
C GLY A 540 -10.21 15.29 25.61
N HIS A 541 -11.35 14.97 26.22
CA HIS A 541 -12.64 14.83 25.54
C HIS A 541 -13.36 16.18 25.62
N GLU A 542 -13.70 16.80 24.49
CA GLU A 542 -14.36 18.12 24.43
C GLU A 542 -13.60 19.24 25.16
N ALA A 543 -12.26 19.20 25.18
CA ALA A 543 -11.47 20.33 25.66
C ALA A 543 -11.54 21.47 24.63
N ALA A 544 -12.04 22.63 25.03
CA ALA A 544 -12.36 23.75 24.14
C ALA A 544 -11.59 25.02 24.52
N ILE A 545 -10.97 25.64 23.53
CA ILE A 545 -10.38 26.98 23.60
C ILE A 545 -11.04 27.80 22.49
N LEU A 546 -11.85 28.76 22.90
CA LEU A 546 -12.62 29.62 21.99
C LEU A 546 -11.76 30.76 21.44
N GLY A 547 -12.29 31.50 20.46
CA GLY A 547 -11.54 32.53 19.74
C GLY A 547 -10.99 33.69 20.59
N ASP A 548 -9.85 34.25 20.17
CA ASP A 548 -9.07 35.27 20.89
C ASP A 548 -8.66 34.87 22.33
N ALA A 549 -8.15 33.65 22.48
CA ALA A 549 -7.54 33.18 23.72
C ALA A 549 -6.11 32.62 23.50
N PRO A 550 -5.16 33.41 22.93
CA PRO A 550 -3.78 32.96 22.75
C PRO A 550 -3.08 32.60 24.07
N GLY A 551 -2.23 31.57 23.99
CA GLY A 551 -1.50 31.00 25.13
C GLY A 551 -2.40 30.25 26.14
N ALA A 552 -3.65 29.96 25.80
CA ALA A 552 -4.58 29.28 26.68
C ALA A 552 -4.30 27.77 26.79
N ILE A 553 -4.68 27.18 27.93
CA ILE A 553 -4.47 25.77 28.22
C ILE A 553 -5.76 25.17 28.81
N ALA A 554 -6.33 24.19 28.13
CA ALA A 554 -7.53 23.45 28.53
C ALA A 554 -7.19 21.94 28.63
N ILE A 555 -7.13 21.37 29.84
CA ILE A 555 -6.72 19.97 30.03
C ILE A 555 -7.74 19.23 30.90
N GLY A 556 -8.39 18.25 30.29
CA GLY A 556 -9.38 17.37 30.89
C GLY A 556 -10.77 17.49 30.25
N THR A 557 -11.66 16.55 30.59
CA THR A 557 -12.95 16.38 29.91
C THR A 557 -13.88 17.59 30.10
N GLY A 558 -14.33 18.16 28.98
CA GLY A 558 -15.22 19.32 28.91
C GLY A 558 -14.62 20.59 29.50
N THR A 559 -13.28 20.71 29.54
CA THR A 559 -12.61 21.96 29.92
C THR A 559 -12.88 23.05 28.89
N ARG A 560 -13.01 24.29 29.35
CA ARG A 560 -13.33 25.43 28.50
C ARG A 560 -12.50 26.66 28.89
N VAL A 561 -11.78 27.21 27.93
CA VAL A 561 -11.27 28.58 27.98
C VAL A 561 -12.09 29.43 27.01
N GLY A 562 -12.68 30.50 27.53
CA GLY A 562 -13.61 31.39 26.84
C GLY A 562 -12.94 32.36 25.89
N THR A 563 -13.72 33.27 25.29
CA THR A 563 -13.17 34.27 24.36
C THR A 563 -12.53 35.42 25.13
N HIS A 564 -11.44 35.98 24.61
CA HIS A 564 -10.63 37.02 25.28
C HIS A 564 -9.95 36.56 26.58
N ALA A 565 -9.99 35.26 26.91
CA ALA A 565 -9.38 34.67 28.10
C ALA A 565 -7.86 34.43 27.91
N LEU A 566 -7.14 35.52 27.60
CA LEU A 566 -5.69 35.56 27.30
C LEU A 566 -4.87 34.81 28.35
N GLY A 567 -4.16 33.74 27.96
CA GLY A 567 -3.36 32.92 28.88
C GLY A 567 -4.18 32.18 29.96
N GLY A 568 -5.48 31.95 29.75
CA GLY A 568 -6.36 31.25 30.68
C GLY A 568 -6.01 29.76 30.84
N LEU A 569 -6.08 29.25 32.07
CA LEU A 569 -5.68 27.90 32.44
C LEU A 569 -6.85 27.12 33.08
N ALA A 570 -7.47 26.22 32.32
CA ALA A 570 -8.56 25.35 32.77
C ALA A 570 -8.09 23.89 32.89
N LEU A 571 -8.01 23.35 34.12
CA LEU A 571 -7.51 22.00 34.41
C LEU A 571 -8.55 21.18 35.18
N GLY A 572 -9.08 20.10 34.61
CA GLY A 572 -9.94 19.14 35.33
C GLY A 572 -11.15 18.65 34.55
N PHE A 573 -12.22 18.29 35.25
CA PHE A 573 -13.50 17.90 34.65
C PHE A 573 -14.46 19.09 34.68
N LEU A 574 -14.87 19.61 33.52
CA LEU A 574 -15.71 20.81 33.41
C LEU A 574 -15.12 22.05 34.13
N ALA A 575 -13.79 22.23 34.10
CA ALA A 575 -13.15 23.47 34.53
C ALA A 575 -13.34 24.57 33.45
N GLN A 576 -13.67 25.79 33.87
CA GLN A 576 -14.05 26.90 33.00
C GLN A 576 -13.31 28.19 33.37
N VAL A 577 -12.75 28.88 32.37
CA VAL A 577 -12.12 30.20 32.50
C VAL A 577 -12.63 31.10 31.39
N GLU A 578 -13.44 32.12 31.70
CA GLU A 578 -13.80 33.19 30.76
C GLU A 578 -12.96 34.46 31.00
N GLY A 579 -12.31 34.59 32.16
CA GLY A 579 -11.44 35.73 32.50
C GLY A 579 -10.01 35.64 31.94
N ALA A 580 -9.44 36.80 31.56
CA ALA A 580 -8.05 36.88 31.11
C ALA A 580 -7.04 36.67 32.26
N ARG A 581 -5.95 35.95 31.98
CA ARG A 581 -4.86 35.59 32.92
C ARG A 581 -5.33 34.85 34.18
N SER A 582 -6.44 34.12 34.06
CA SER A 582 -7.14 33.44 35.14
C SER A 582 -6.93 31.92 35.16
N ILE A 583 -7.10 31.30 36.33
CA ILE A 583 -6.76 29.89 36.59
C ILE A 583 -7.94 29.17 37.24
N ALA A 584 -8.46 28.11 36.62
CA ALA A 584 -9.46 27.19 37.17
C ALA A 584 -8.89 25.77 37.28
N ILE A 585 -8.72 25.23 38.50
CA ILE A 585 -8.13 23.90 38.73
C ILE A 585 -9.07 23.03 39.57
N GLY A 586 -9.48 21.88 39.04
CA GLY A 586 -10.45 20.98 39.65
C GLY A 586 -11.81 21.05 38.94
N GLY A 587 -12.69 20.11 39.26
CA GLY A 587 -13.93 19.93 38.50
C GLY A 587 -15.21 20.02 39.34
N PRO A 588 -16.21 20.86 38.97
CA PRO A 588 -16.13 21.98 38.01
C PRO A 588 -15.62 23.25 38.70
N ALA A 589 -14.39 23.71 38.43
CA ALA A 589 -13.91 25.01 38.89
C ALA A 589 -14.23 26.10 37.85
N GLN A 590 -14.57 27.32 38.27
CA GLN A 590 -15.00 28.41 37.37
C GLN A 590 -14.29 29.73 37.71
N VAL A 591 -13.79 30.43 36.69
CA VAL A 591 -13.36 31.84 36.82
C VAL A 591 -13.96 32.71 35.72
N ASP A 592 -14.78 33.68 36.11
CA ASP A 592 -15.40 34.65 35.19
C ASP A 592 -14.58 35.96 35.11
N GLY A 593 -13.99 36.39 36.23
CA GLY A 593 -13.21 37.63 36.32
C GLY A 593 -11.77 37.47 35.83
N GLY A 594 -11.19 38.55 35.28
CA GLY A 594 -9.76 38.62 34.97
C GLY A 594 -8.90 38.60 36.24
N ASP A 595 -7.67 38.08 36.13
CA ASP A 595 -6.74 37.88 37.26
C ASP A 595 -7.28 36.97 38.39
N GLY A 596 -8.31 36.17 38.11
CA GLY A 596 -9.00 35.34 39.09
C GLY A 596 -8.41 33.93 39.21
N SER A 597 -8.59 33.31 40.38
CA SER A 597 -8.12 31.95 40.67
C SER A 597 -9.18 31.15 41.39
N SER A 598 -9.62 30.02 40.82
CA SER A 598 -10.49 29.05 41.49
C SER A 598 -9.84 27.67 41.53
N VAL A 599 -9.86 27.05 42.71
CA VAL A 599 -9.19 25.76 42.95
C VAL A 599 -10.09 24.86 43.80
N TYR A 600 -10.17 23.59 43.38
CA TYR A 600 -11.01 22.51 43.90
C TYR A 600 -12.45 22.49 43.33
N ARG A 601 -13.17 21.39 43.60
CA ARG A 601 -14.54 21.11 43.10
C ARG A 601 -15.52 22.25 43.37
N SER A 602 -16.20 22.75 42.34
CA SER A 602 -17.24 23.78 42.47
C SER A 602 -16.76 25.11 43.07
N ALA A 603 -15.45 25.37 43.06
CA ALA A 603 -14.91 26.68 43.42
C ALA A 603 -15.20 27.69 42.29
N ALA A 604 -15.64 28.90 42.64
CA ALA A 604 -16.01 29.93 41.67
C ALA A 604 -15.46 31.31 42.07
N ALA A 605 -14.66 31.90 41.19
CA ALA A 605 -14.14 33.27 41.33
C ALA A 605 -14.74 34.16 40.22
N LYS A 606 -15.76 34.95 40.56
CA LYS A 606 -16.53 35.73 39.57
C LYS A 606 -16.02 37.16 39.38
N GLY A 607 -15.59 37.81 40.47
CA GLY A 607 -15.05 39.16 40.41
C GLY A 607 -13.63 39.21 39.83
N ALA A 608 -13.20 40.38 39.37
CA ALA A 608 -11.82 40.60 38.96
C ALA A 608 -10.88 40.50 40.19
N PHE A 609 -9.71 39.89 40.01
CA PHE A 609 -8.76 39.57 41.09
C PHE A 609 -9.35 38.71 42.23
N ALA A 610 -10.44 37.98 41.98
CA ALA A 610 -11.07 37.14 43.00
C ALA A 610 -10.36 35.78 43.15
N THR A 611 -10.27 35.28 44.39
CA THR A 611 -9.67 33.98 44.71
C THR A 611 -10.67 33.10 45.45
N ALA A 612 -10.89 31.88 44.97
CA ALA A 612 -11.79 30.88 45.56
C ALA A 612 -11.05 29.53 45.72
N LEU A 613 -10.58 29.24 46.94
CA LEU A 613 -9.84 28.02 47.27
C LEU A 613 -10.68 27.10 48.17
N GLY A 614 -11.10 25.96 47.62
CA GLY A 614 -11.77 24.89 48.35
C GLY A 614 -13.15 24.54 47.79
N SER A 615 -13.65 23.37 48.19
CA SER A 615 -14.91 22.83 47.67
C SER A 615 -16.08 23.80 47.85
N ALA A 616 -16.79 24.15 46.79
CA ALA A 616 -17.90 25.13 46.81
C ALA A 616 -17.55 26.53 47.40
N ALA A 617 -16.28 26.95 47.38
CA ALA A 617 -15.90 28.32 47.72
C ALA A 617 -16.38 29.29 46.61
N LEU A 618 -17.00 30.41 46.98
CA LEU A 618 -17.51 31.41 46.04
C LEU A 618 -17.04 32.82 46.42
N ALA A 619 -16.23 33.41 45.54
CA ALA A 619 -15.78 34.80 45.61
C ALA A 619 -16.48 35.59 44.49
N GLU A 620 -17.57 36.27 44.84
CA GLU A 620 -18.50 36.85 43.85
C GLU A 620 -18.15 38.30 43.46
N ALA A 621 -17.51 39.07 44.34
CA ALA A 621 -17.14 40.46 44.12
C ALA A 621 -15.66 40.65 43.76
N ASP A 622 -15.29 41.83 43.22
CA ASP A 622 -13.90 42.15 42.88
C ASP A 622 -12.98 42.14 44.12
N ARG A 623 -11.73 41.69 43.96
CA ARG A 623 -10.73 41.51 45.03
C ARG A 623 -11.20 40.62 46.20
N ALA A 624 -12.25 39.82 46.01
CA ALA A 624 -12.79 38.93 47.03
C ALA A 624 -11.93 37.67 47.21
N THR A 625 -11.71 37.22 48.45
CA THR A 625 -10.90 36.02 48.75
C THR A 625 -11.66 35.03 49.64
N ALA A 626 -12.18 33.94 49.06
CA ALA A 626 -12.89 32.87 49.73
C ALA A 626 -11.98 31.64 49.94
N LEU A 627 -11.62 31.34 51.20
CA LEU A 627 -10.65 30.29 51.56
C LEU A 627 -11.29 29.25 52.49
N GLY A 628 -11.80 28.15 51.92
CA GLY A 628 -12.33 27.00 52.64
C GLY A 628 -13.64 26.46 52.08
N PHE A 629 -14.03 25.24 52.50
CA PHE A 629 -15.25 24.58 52.04
C PHE A 629 -16.51 25.44 52.27
N GLY A 630 -17.17 25.85 51.19
CA GLY A 630 -18.38 26.68 51.25
C GLY A 630 -18.15 28.10 51.79
N ALA A 631 -16.90 28.60 51.80
CA ALA A 631 -16.63 30.01 52.11
C ALA A 631 -17.24 30.92 51.04
N TYR A 632 -17.86 32.02 51.45
CA TYR A 632 -18.60 32.92 50.55
C TYR A 632 -18.23 34.39 50.79
N VAL A 633 -17.92 35.11 49.71
CA VAL A 633 -17.66 36.55 49.74
C VAL A 633 -18.55 37.24 48.70
N SER A 634 -19.40 38.15 49.16
CA SER A 634 -20.29 38.96 48.32
C SER A 634 -19.92 40.44 48.27
N ALA A 635 -18.86 40.85 48.99
CA ALA A 635 -18.43 42.24 49.09
C ALA A 635 -16.99 42.47 48.58
N THR A 636 -16.78 43.59 47.91
CA THR A 636 -15.51 43.97 47.29
C THR A 636 -14.37 44.04 48.30
N GLY A 637 -13.21 43.49 47.96
CA GLY A 637 -12.00 43.51 48.79
C GLY A 637 -12.08 42.69 50.09
N ALA A 638 -13.17 41.96 50.32
CA ALA A 638 -13.37 41.21 51.56
C ALA A 638 -12.82 39.77 51.49
N ILE A 639 -12.55 39.19 52.64
CA ILE A 639 -11.92 37.87 52.80
C ILE A 639 -12.77 36.99 53.70
N ALA A 640 -13.22 35.84 53.22
CA ALA A 640 -13.87 34.80 54.04
C ALA A 640 -12.88 33.66 54.30
N LEU A 641 -12.35 33.60 55.52
CA LEU A 641 -11.35 32.62 55.94
C LEU A 641 -12.01 31.50 56.77
N GLY A 642 -11.82 30.25 56.33
CA GLY A 642 -12.37 29.05 56.96
C GLY A 642 -13.68 28.56 56.32
N ALA A 643 -13.97 27.27 56.49
CA ALA A 643 -15.14 26.64 55.89
C ALA A 643 -16.46 27.30 56.33
N ARG A 644 -17.35 27.61 55.38
CA ARG A 644 -18.66 28.25 55.59
C ARG A 644 -18.60 29.65 56.22
N SER A 645 -17.45 30.31 56.23
CA SER A 645 -17.37 31.74 56.57
C SER A 645 -18.06 32.59 55.52
N ILE A 646 -18.65 33.72 55.94
CA ILE A 646 -19.32 34.68 55.06
C ILE A 646 -18.70 36.06 55.27
N ALA A 647 -18.30 36.71 54.18
CA ALA A 647 -17.87 38.11 54.18
C ALA A 647 -18.77 38.95 53.26
N ASP A 648 -19.68 39.69 53.89
CA ASP A 648 -20.76 40.49 53.28
C ASP A 648 -20.53 42.02 53.43
N ARG A 649 -19.37 42.43 53.96
CA ARG A 649 -18.99 43.82 54.20
C ARG A 649 -17.66 44.15 53.48
N PRO A 650 -17.59 45.24 52.69
CA PRO A 650 -16.39 45.58 51.92
C PRO A 650 -15.14 45.74 52.78
N ASP A 651 -14.00 45.33 52.22
CA ASP A 651 -12.65 45.46 52.81
C ASP A 651 -12.56 44.91 54.27
N THR A 652 -13.28 43.82 54.58
CA THR A 652 -13.23 43.11 55.89
C THR A 652 -12.68 41.68 55.80
N VAL A 653 -12.10 41.18 56.90
CA VAL A 653 -11.75 39.75 57.06
C VAL A 653 -12.75 39.09 58.00
N SER A 654 -13.53 38.16 57.46
CA SER A 654 -14.47 37.33 58.23
C SER A 654 -13.92 35.93 58.46
N VAL A 655 -13.79 35.54 59.72
CA VAL A 655 -13.36 34.19 60.14
C VAL A 655 -14.53 33.25 60.43
N GLY A 656 -15.77 33.63 60.12
CA GLY A 656 -16.96 32.86 60.46
C GLY A 656 -18.25 33.41 59.86
N ARG A 657 -19.36 33.18 60.55
CA ARG A 657 -20.69 33.78 60.33
C ARG A 657 -21.53 33.59 61.59
N SER A 658 -22.64 34.30 61.71
CA SER A 658 -23.60 34.14 62.82
C SER A 658 -23.92 32.66 63.12
N GLY A 659 -23.63 32.21 64.34
CA GLY A 659 -23.86 30.83 64.79
C GLY A 659 -22.77 29.81 64.36
N TYR A 660 -21.73 30.28 63.69
CA TYR A 660 -20.52 29.54 63.29
C TYR A 660 -19.28 30.44 63.46
N ASP A 661 -19.23 31.13 64.59
CA ASP A 661 -18.15 32.03 64.98
C ASP A 661 -16.87 31.24 65.32
N ARG A 662 -15.70 31.88 65.16
CA ARG A 662 -14.40 31.25 65.44
C ARG A 662 -13.57 32.07 66.41
N GLN A 663 -12.87 31.36 67.30
CA GLN A 663 -11.82 31.95 68.12
C GLN A 663 -10.55 32.13 67.28
N ILE A 664 -9.99 33.34 67.32
CA ILE A 664 -8.65 33.61 66.76
C ILE A 664 -7.65 33.39 67.90
N ALA A 665 -6.89 32.31 67.83
CA ALA A 665 -5.88 31.96 68.84
C ALA A 665 -4.52 32.60 68.51
N HIS A 666 -3.63 32.66 69.50
CA HIS A 666 -2.25 33.17 69.38
C HIS A 666 -2.12 34.64 68.89
N VAL A 667 -3.18 35.45 69.07
CA VAL A 667 -3.14 36.90 68.84
C VAL A 667 -2.19 37.54 69.85
N ALA A 668 -1.09 38.12 69.38
CA ALA A 668 -0.16 38.91 70.19
C ALA A 668 -0.87 40.15 70.80
N ALA A 669 -0.24 40.81 71.76
CA ALA A 669 -0.78 42.07 72.26
C ALA A 669 -0.66 43.15 71.16
N GLY A 670 -1.80 43.73 70.77
CA GLY A 670 -1.84 44.82 69.79
C GLY A 670 -1.06 46.05 70.28
N THR A 671 -0.24 46.63 69.41
CA THR A 671 0.63 47.78 69.70
C THR A 671 0.10 49.07 69.07
N GLU A 672 -0.58 48.98 67.93
CA GLU A 672 -1.18 50.10 67.22
C GLU A 672 -2.69 50.20 67.45
N ALA A 673 -3.26 51.38 67.22
CA ALA A 673 -4.68 51.67 67.47
C ALA A 673 -5.67 50.87 66.58
N THR A 674 -5.17 50.19 65.54
CA THR A 674 -5.93 49.33 64.62
C THR A 674 -5.77 47.83 64.89
N ASP A 675 -4.95 47.43 65.86
CA ASP A 675 -4.64 46.02 66.11
C ASP A 675 -5.78 45.29 66.84
N ALA A 676 -5.83 43.97 66.67
CA ALA A 676 -6.76 43.11 67.40
C ALA A 676 -6.35 43.00 68.88
N VAL A 677 -7.14 43.62 69.76
CA VAL A 677 -6.96 43.54 71.22
C VAL A 677 -7.17 42.09 71.69
N ASN A 678 -6.16 41.51 72.34
CA ASN A 678 -6.26 40.14 72.85
C ASN A 678 -6.88 40.07 74.27
N VAL A 679 -7.23 38.87 74.73
CA VAL A 679 -7.90 38.65 76.03
C VAL A 679 -7.06 39.15 77.21
N GLN A 680 -5.72 39.05 77.14
CA GLN A 680 -4.84 39.56 78.19
C GLN A 680 -4.90 41.09 78.28
N GLN A 681 -4.91 41.81 77.15
CA GLN A 681 -5.05 43.27 77.15
C GLN A 681 -6.42 43.71 77.68
N LEU A 682 -7.48 42.97 77.34
CA LEU A 682 -8.82 43.22 77.90
C LEU A 682 -8.86 42.98 79.42
N HIS A 683 -8.22 41.92 79.92
CA HIS A 683 -8.09 41.68 81.36
C HIS A 683 -7.30 42.81 82.05
N GLN A 684 -6.18 43.25 81.48
CA GLN A 684 -5.39 44.37 81.99
C GLN A 684 -6.20 45.69 82.02
N LEU A 685 -7.05 45.94 81.01
CA LEU A 685 -7.98 47.08 81.01
C LEU A 685 -9.02 46.98 82.14
N ILE A 686 -9.54 45.78 82.41
CA ILE A 686 -10.54 45.55 83.47
C ILE A 686 -9.91 45.67 84.87
N GLU A 687 -8.75 45.03 85.08
CA GLU A 687 -8.01 45.05 86.34
C GLU A 687 -7.44 46.43 86.70
N SER A 688 -7.12 47.26 85.71
CA SER A 688 -6.76 48.67 85.93
C SER A 688 -7.96 49.61 86.15
N GLY A 689 -9.19 49.10 86.10
CA GLY A 689 -10.41 49.80 86.49
C GLY A 689 -11.35 50.18 85.34
N GLY A 690 -11.04 49.77 84.10
CA GLY A 690 -11.78 50.10 82.88
C GLY A 690 -11.43 51.48 82.32
N ALA A 691 -11.99 51.80 81.14
CA ALA A 691 -11.76 53.07 80.44
C ALA A 691 -12.30 54.33 81.16
N THR A 692 -12.79 54.18 82.40
CA THR A 692 -13.33 55.24 83.26
C THR A 692 -12.47 55.38 84.52
N GLY A 693 -11.27 55.95 84.38
CA GLY A 693 -10.39 56.43 85.48
C GLY A 693 -10.98 57.62 86.28
N ARG A 694 -12.30 57.65 86.42
CA ARG A 694 -13.16 58.60 87.15
C ARG A 694 -14.28 57.89 87.92
N ALA A 695 -14.42 56.57 87.78
CA ALA A 695 -15.39 55.76 88.51
C ALA A 695 -14.81 55.33 89.85
N VAL A 696 -15.60 55.47 90.92
CA VAL A 696 -15.27 54.90 92.23
C VAL A 696 -15.73 53.45 92.26
N GLN A 697 -14.83 52.53 92.63
CA GLN A 697 -15.13 51.10 92.75
C GLN A 697 -15.35 50.69 94.20
N TYR A 698 -16.08 49.60 94.41
CA TYR A 698 -16.23 48.94 95.71
C TYR A 698 -15.00 48.08 96.03
N ASP A 699 -14.69 47.93 97.31
CA ASP A 699 -13.53 47.16 97.78
C ASP A 699 -13.67 45.64 97.51
N ALA A 700 -14.92 45.16 97.36
CA ALA A 700 -15.25 43.77 97.10
C ALA A 700 -16.60 43.65 96.35
N THR A 701 -16.85 42.48 95.75
CA THR A 701 -18.08 42.17 94.99
C THR A 701 -19.37 42.18 95.83
N SER A 702 -19.27 42.08 97.16
CA SER A 702 -20.40 42.24 98.08
C SER A 702 -20.93 43.68 98.15
N ARG A 703 -20.11 44.66 97.76
CA ARG A 703 -20.41 46.11 97.78
C ARG A 703 -20.62 46.73 99.17
N ASP A 704 -20.20 46.05 100.24
CA ASP A 704 -20.35 46.55 101.62
C ASP A 704 -19.52 47.80 101.93
N ARG A 705 -18.43 48.03 101.16
CA ARG A 705 -17.39 49.03 101.48
C ARG A 705 -16.80 49.67 100.23
N ILE A 706 -16.45 50.95 100.36
CA ILE A 706 -15.65 51.73 99.41
C ILE A 706 -14.52 52.39 100.21
N THR A 707 -13.25 52.15 99.86
CA THR A 707 -12.08 52.81 100.43
C THR A 707 -11.46 53.77 99.41
N LEU A 708 -11.60 55.07 99.65
CA LEU A 708 -11.04 56.11 98.79
C LEU A 708 -9.54 56.30 99.08
N LYS A 709 -8.68 55.92 98.12
CA LYS A 709 -7.24 55.70 98.33
C LYS A 709 -6.35 56.95 98.32
N GLY A 710 -6.90 58.14 98.57
CA GLY A 710 -6.08 59.35 98.73
C GLY A 710 -5.30 59.32 100.06
N ALA A 711 -4.05 59.77 100.05
CA ALA A 711 -3.16 59.68 101.23
C ALA A 711 -3.70 60.43 102.45
N GLU A 712 -4.28 61.62 102.22
CA GLU A 712 -4.99 62.44 103.22
C GLU A 712 -6.51 62.18 103.21
N GLY A 713 -6.94 61.01 102.75
CA GLY A 713 -8.35 60.70 102.44
C GLY A 713 -8.81 61.34 101.13
N THR A 714 -10.13 61.59 101.00
CA THR A 714 -10.73 62.18 99.79
C THR A 714 -11.98 62.97 100.16
N VAL A 715 -12.14 64.18 99.61
CA VAL A 715 -13.26 65.07 99.91
C VAL A 715 -14.49 64.69 99.09
N LEU A 716 -15.57 64.28 99.77
CA LEU A 716 -16.90 64.12 99.16
C LEU A 716 -17.62 65.48 99.16
N GLY A 717 -17.46 66.24 98.08
CA GLY A 717 -18.18 67.50 97.87
C GLY A 717 -19.66 67.30 97.48
N ASN A 718 -20.44 68.37 97.60
CA ASN A 718 -21.83 68.45 97.12
C ASN A 718 -22.82 67.40 97.67
N LEU A 719 -22.62 66.92 98.92
CA LEU A 719 -23.61 66.10 99.61
C LEU A 719 -24.89 66.90 99.91
N LYS A 720 -26.03 66.38 99.45
CA LYS A 720 -27.36 66.77 99.93
C LYS A 720 -27.45 66.48 101.44
N ALA A 721 -28.28 67.24 102.15
CA ALA A 721 -28.62 66.93 103.53
C ALA A 721 -29.28 65.54 103.64
N GLY A 722 -28.69 64.63 104.41
CA GLY A 722 -29.20 63.28 104.65
C GLY A 722 -30.13 63.22 105.87
N ALA A 723 -31.14 62.35 105.85
CA ALA A 723 -32.12 62.26 106.93
C ALA A 723 -31.48 61.91 108.29
N ILE A 724 -31.60 62.81 109.28
CA ILE A 724 -31.22 62.52 110.67
C ILE A 724 -32.42 61.86 111.36
N THR A 725 -32.61 60.57 111.07
CA THR A 725 -33.68 59.75 111.61
C THR A 725 -33.16 58.39 112.05
N ALA A 726 -33.86 57.74 112.98
CA ALA A 726 -33.49 56.41 113.46
C ALA A 726 -33.49 55.39 112.30
N GLY A 727 -32.37 54.71 112.09
CA GLY A 727 -32.19 53.73 111.01
C GLY A 727 -31.74 54.32 109.66
N SER A 728 -31.53 55.64 109.56
CA SER A 728 -30.97 56.26 108.35
C SER A 728 -29.58 55.71 108.00
N ARG A 729 -29.31 55.59 106.70
CA ARG A 729 -28.01 55.19 106.12
C ARG A 729 -27.45 56.26 105.17
N GLU A 730 -28.02 57.47 105.21
CA GLU A 730 -27.59 58.59 104.37
C GLU A 730 -26.38 59.29 105.00
N ALA A 731 -25.45 59.76 104.16
CA ALA A 731 -24.26 60.46 104.63
C ALA A 731 -24.61 61.88 105.12
N VAL A 732 -24.34 62.15 106.40
CA VAL A 732 -24.64 63.45 107.03
C VAL A 732 -23.61 64.49 106.57
N ARG A 733 -24.06 65.59 105.94
CA ARG A 733 -23.15 66.70 105.58
C ARG A 733 -22.74 67.49 106.83
N GLY A 734 -21.51 68.02 106.87
CA GLY A 734 -21.00 68.77 108.04
C GLY A 734 -21.89 69.94 108.50
N GLY A 735 -22.58 70.60 107.57
CA GLY A 735 -23.56 71.66 107.89
C GLY A 735 -24.72 71.19 108.77
N GLN A 736 -25.16 69.93 108.64
CA GLN A 736 -26.25 69.40 109.48
C GLN A 736 -25.80 69.09 110.91
N LEU A 737 -24.55 68.65 111.09
CA LEU A 737 -23.98 68.47 112.42
C LEU A 737 -23.83 69.82 113.14
N PHE A 738 -23.54 70.89 112.38
CA PHE A 738 -23.55 72.25 112.90
C PHE A 738 -24.96 72.74 113.23
N GLU A 739 -25.93 72.58 112.32
CA GLU A 739 -27.35 72.90 112.53
C GLU A 739 -27.93 72.20 113.78
N HIS A 740 -27.63 70.91 113.97
CA HIS A 740 -28.10 70.14 115.13
C HIS A 740 -27.34 70.51 116.43
N GLY A 741 -26.04 70.79 116.33
CA GLY A 741 -25.25 71.29 117.45
C GLY A 741 -25.75 72.64 117.97
N ASP A 742 -26.18 73.54 117.08
CA ASP A 742 -26.71 74.84 117.50
C ASP A 742 -28.12 74.73 118.14
N GLN A 743 -28.97 73.83 117.63
CA GLN A 743 -30.23 73.47 118.32
C GLN A 743 -29.98 72.98 119.75
N MET A 744 -28.93 72.16 119.96
CA MET A 744 -28.53 71.70 121.29
C MET A 744 -27.95 72.84 122.14
N ALA A 745 -27.24 73.80 121.54
CA ALA A 745 -26.77 74.99 122.23
C ALA A 745 -27.94 75.82 122.78
N GLN A 746 -28.96 76.08 121.95
CA GLN A 746 -30.13 76.90 122.32
C GLN A 746 -30.91 76.32 123.52
N MET A 747 -30.89 75.01 123.74
CA MET A 747 -31.51 74.36 124.91
C MET A 747 -30.82 74.68 126.24
N PHE A 748 -29.53 75.05 126.24
CA PHE A 748 -28.81 75.43 127.45
C PHE A 748 -28.97 76.92 127.83
N GLY A 749 -29.32 77.80 126.90
CA GLY A 749 -29.50 79.23 127.18
C GLY A 749 -28.25 79.95 127.71
N GLY A 750 -28.42 81.16 128.26
CA GLY A 750 -27.31 81.90 128.88
C GLY A 750 -26.15 82.28 127.92
N GLY A 751 -26.38 82.30 126.61
CA GLY A 751 -25.37 82.67 125.60
C GLY A 751 -24.61 81.50 124.96
N THR A 752 -25.00 80.25 125.22
CA THR A 752 -24.50 79.05 124.52
C THR A 752 -24.69 79.13 123.00
N THR A 753 -23.66 78.74 122.26
CA THR A 753 -23.64 78.71 120.77
C THR A 753 -22.78 77.56 120.26
N MET A 754 -23.08 77.04 119.06
CA MET A 754 -22.24 76.03 118.41
C MET A 754 -21.09 76.69 117.64
N THR A 755 -19.84 76.33 117.95
CA THR A 755 -18.63 76.86 117.31
C THR A 755 -17.91 75.80 116.47
N ARG A 756 -16.89 76.20 115.69
CA ARG A 756 -16.02 75.26 114.96
C ARG A 756 -15.22 74.30 115.85
N PHE A 757 -15.26 74.48 117.17
CA PHE A 757 -14.58 73.64 118.16
C PHE A 757 -15.58 72.94 119.11
N GLY A 758 -16.89 73.08 118.89
CA GLY A 758 -17.95 72.55 119.75
C GLY A 758 -18.77 73.63 120.46
N LEU A 759 -19.58 73.21 121.42
CA LEU A 759 -20.48 74.04 122.22
C LEU A 759 -19.72 75.00 123.15
N SER A 760 -20.13 76.26 123.21
CA SER A 760 -19.74 77.20 124.27
C SER A 760 -20.68 77.09 125.49
N GLY A 761 -20.16 77.30 126.70
CA GLY A 761 -20.89 77.11 127.96
C GLY A 761 -21.79 78.29 128.38
N PRO A 762 -22.85 78.06 129.18
CA PRO A 762 -23.83 79.08 129.54
C PRO A 762 -23.34 80.03 130.65
N VAL A 763 -23.92 81.24 130.69
CA VAL A 763 -23.79 82.19 131.80
C VAL A 763 -25.17 82.75 132.19
N TYR A 764 -25.52 82.59 133.47
CA TYR A 764 -26.74 83.15 134.06
C TYR A 764 -26.36 84.32 134.99
N ALA A 765 -27.20 85.36 135.06
CA ALA A 765 -26.96 86.52 135.91
C ALA A 765 -28.12 86.73 136.89
N ILE A 766 -27.83 86.74 138.20
CA ILE A 766 -28.83 86.92 139.26
C ILE A 766 -28.31 87.95 140.27
N GLN A 767 -29.08 89.04 140.46
CA GLN A 767 -28.76 90.20 141.30
C GLN A 767 -27.30 90.72 141.19
N GLY A 768 -26.74 90.70 139.97
CA GLY A 768 -25.39 91.22 139.68
C GLY A 768 -24.26 90.20 139.79
N SER A 769 -24.54 88.96 140.21
CA SER A 769 -23.57 87.84 140.20
C SER A 769 -23.78 86.92 139.00
N HIS A 770 -22.69 86.38 138.46
CA HIS A 770 -22.68 85.47 137.30
C HIS A 770 -22.43 84.01 137.71
N PHE A 771 -23.18 83.09 137.09
CA PHE A 771 -23.18 81.66 137.40
C PHE A 771 -23.07 80.84 136.11
N TYR A 772 -22.21 79.82 136.11
CA TYR A 772 -21.80 79.10 134.88
C TYR A 772 -22.48 77.72 134.72
N SER A 773 -23.40 77.40 135.64
CA SER A 773 -24.34 76.28 135.51
C SER A 773 -25.71 76.67 136.06
N VAL A 774 -26.73 75.89 135.71
CA VAL A 774 -28.11 76.06 136.22
C VAL A 774 -28.17 75.86 137.74
N GLY A 775 -27.37 74.94 138.29
CA GLY A 775 -27.36 74.60 139.72
C GLY A 775 -26.78 75.70 140.61
N ASP A 776 -25.68 76.33 140.16
CA ASP A 776 -25.05 77.44 140.89
C ASP A 776 -25.99 78.66 140.97
N ALA A 777 -26.73 78.93 139.88
CA ALA A 777 -27.66 80.05 139.80
C ALA A 777 -28.81 79.95 140.82
N PHE A 778 -29.47 78.79 140.92
CA PHE A 778 -30.56 78.60 141.88
C PHE A 778 -30.06 78.61 143.34
N SER A 779 -28.86 78.09 143.60
CA SER A 779 -28.26 78.08 144.94
C SER A 779 -28.04 79.51 145.49
N ALA A 780 -27.78 80.48 144.62
CA ALA A 780 -27.64 81.89 145.01
C ALA A 780 -28.97 82.61 145.31
N VAL A 781 -30.09 82.12 144.77
CA VAL A 781 -31.44 82.64 145.08
C VAL A 781 -31.86 82.19 146.49
N ASP A 782 -31.65 80.91 146.80
CA ASP A 782 -31.99 80.31 148.09
C ASP A 782 -31.29 81.01 149.26
N GLY A 783 -29.96 81.21 149.15
CA GLY A 783 -29.17 81.92 150.16
C GLY A 783 -29.59 83.38 150.40
N LYS A 784 -30.21 84.04 149.41
CA LYS A 784 -30.76 85.40 149.57
C LYS A 784 -32.13 85.44 150.24
N LEU A 785 -32.87 84.33 150.23
CA LEU A 785 -34.16 84.22 150.90
C LEU A 785 -33.98 84.09 152.43
N GLY A 786 -33.01 83.29 152.88
CA GLY A 786 -32.65 83.18 154.30
C GLY A 786 -32.06 84.45 154.92
N GLU A 787 -31.41 85.30 154.12
CA GLU A 787 -30.89 86.60 154.56
C GLU A 787 -32.02 87.63 154.85
N LEU A 788 -33.25 87.38 154.40
CA LEU A 788 -34.41 88.19 154.74
C LEU A 788 -35.01 87.81 156.11
N ASP A 789 -35.10 86.51 156.39
CA ASP A 789 -35.61 85.96 157.66
C ASP A 789 -34.79 86.45 158.86
N PHE A 790 -33.47 86.36 158.76
CA PHE A 790 -32.53 86.83 159.81
C PHE A 790 -32.60 88.35 160.06
N ARG A 791 -33.15 89.14 159.13
CA ARG A 791 -33.31 90.60 159.27
C ARG A 791 -34.58 90.99 160.03
N VAL A 792 -35.59 90.12 160.12
CA VAL A 792 -36.81 90.38 160.88
C VAL A 792 -36.54 90.26 162.39
N ASN A 793 -35.90 89.16 162.81
CA ASN A 793 -35.57 88.88 164.23
C ASN A 793 -34.46 89.78 164.83
N ARG A 794 -34.05 90.84 164.14
CA ARG A 794 -32.99 91.78 164.55
C ARG A 794 -33.38 93.25 164.53
N LEU A 795 -34.68 93.53 164.39
CA LEU A 795 -35.28 94.85 164.59
C LEU A 795 -35.97 95.01 165.96
N GLU A 796 -35.93 93.99 166.82
CA GLU A 796 -36.23 94.14 168.25
C GLU A 796 -35.03 94.71 168.99
N GLU A 797 -35.27 95.73 169.83
CA GLU A 797 -34.25 96.52 170.51
C GLU A 797 -33.93 95.94 171.90
N GLY A 798 -32.68 95.83 172.34
CA GLY A 798 -31.42 96.06 171.62
C GLY A 798 -30.21 96.04 172.57
N ASP A 799 -29.00 95.88 172.01
CA ASP A 799 -27.73 96.27 172.67
C ASP A 799 -26.62 96.49 171.61
N SER A 800 -25.39 96.70 172.06
CA SER A 800 -24.44 97.67 171.50
C SER A 800 -23.15 97.05 170.95
N ALA A 801 -22.36 97.95 170.33
CA ALA A 801 -20.89 97.95 170.37
C ALA A 801 -20.11 96.89 169.55
N GLN A 802 -18.80 97.06 169.57
CA GLN A 802 -17.79 96.40 168.75
C GLN A 802 -16.70 95.78 169.65
N GLY A 803 -16.02 94.72 169.16
CA GLY A 803 -14.80 94.17 169.76
C GLY A 803 -14.95 92.70 170.20
N ARG A 804 -14.17 91.70 169.77
CA ARG A 804 -12.73 91.56 169.43
C ARG A 804 -11.81 91.17 170.61
N LEU A 805 -11.82 89.89 171.00
CA LEU A 805 -10.75 89.18 171.73
C LEU A 805 -10.84 87.66 171.35
N VAL A 806 -9.88 87.04 170.63
CA VAL A 806 -8.60 86.41 171.09
C VAL A 806 -8.78 84.95 171.57
N VAL A 807 -7.70 84.15 171.57
CA VAL A 807 -7.57 82.70 171.98
C VAL A 807 -7.93 81.68 170.88
N ARG A 808 -7.18 80.60 170.59
CA ARG A 808 -5.74 80.20 170.78
C ARG A 808 -5.38 79.18 169.67
N LEU A 809 -4.19 79.23 169.06
CA LEU A 809 -3.03 78.35 169.33
C LEU A 809 -3.31 76.83 169.50
N ARG A 810 -2.84 76.04 168.52
CA ARG A 810 -2.20 74.69 168.63
C ARG A 810 -3.08 73.51 169.15
N SER A 811 -2.87 72.23 168.78
CA SER A 811 -1.97 71.54 167.82
C SER A 811 -2.29 70.02 167.82
N VAL A 812 -1.48 69.19 167.11
CA VAL A 812 -1.35 67.71 167.25
C VAL A 812 -2.48 66.88 166.59
N ALA A 813 -2.23 65.78 165.85
CA ALA A 813 -1.00 65.29 165.18
C ALA A 813 -1.29 64.15 164.18
N ALA A 814 -0.27 63.77 163.38
CA ALA A 814 -0.03 62.41 162.83
C ALA A 814 -1.04 61.91 161.75
N SER A 815 -0.77 60.94 160.86
CA SER A 815 0.42 60.16 160.41
C SER A 815 -0.04 59.28 159.21
N THR A 816 0.75 58.80 158.25
CA THR A 816 2.19 58.89 157.88
C THR A 816 2.34 58.45 156.42
N SER A 817 3.45 58.79 155.75
CA SER A 817 3.91 58.13 154.51
C SER A 817 4.57 56.76 154.82
N PRO A 818 5.07 55.98 153.83
CA PRO A 818 6.45 56.22 153.37
C PRO A 818 6.85 55.78 151.92
N GLN A 819 7.93 56.40 151.40
CA GLN A 819 9.05 55.80 150.60
C GLN A 819 8.79 55.15 149.20
N GLN A 820 9.72 55.11 148.22
CA GLN A 820 10.97 55.86 147.89
C GLN A 820 11.47 55.48 146.45
N GLU A 821 12.12 56.41 145.72
CA GLU A 821 13.38 56.21 144.90
C GLU A 821 13.41 55.22 143.69
N GLN A 822 14.41 55.19 142.76
CA GLN A 822 15.56 56.05 142.39
C GLN A 822 16.00 55.94 140.89
N VAL A 823 17.19 56.47 140.56
CA VAL A 823 17.84 56.73 139.26
C VAL A 823 18.23 55.55 138.33
N ALA A 824 18.10 55.81 137.01
CA ALA A 824 19.03 55.59 135.86
C ALA A 824 19.93 54.33 135.69
N ALA A 825 20.06 53.83 134.43
CA ALA A 825 21.32 53.70 133.63
C ALA A 825 21.41 52.53 132.60
N LEU A 826 22.14 52.78 131.49
CA LEU A 826 22.95 51.89 130.60
C LEU A 826 22.40 50.64 129.83
N ALA A 827 22.41 50.75 128.48
CA ALA A 827 23.26 50.00 127.51
C ALA A 827 23.08 48.50 127.09
N ARG A 828 22.94 48.30 125.75
CA ARG A 828 23.37 47.18 124.85
C ARG A 828 22.91 45.71 125.10
N GLN A 829 22.40 45.04 124.04
CA GLN A 829 23.08 43.91 123.32
C GLN A 829 22.22 43.22 122.23
N SER A 830 22.86 42.34 121.44
CA SER A 830 22.33 41.39 120.43
C SER A 830 23.27 40.14 120.45
N PRO A 831 23.07 39.04 119.69
CA PRO A 831 21.96 38.62 118.81
C PRO A 831 21.31 37.30 119.36
N PRO A 832 21.02 36.18 118.65
CA PRO A 832 21.80 35.51 117.58
C PRO A 832 21.04 35.15 116.28
N SER A 833 21.81 34.75 115.27
CA SER A 833 21.41 33.82 114.19
C SER A 833 22.38 32.62 114.20
N PRO A 834 22.10 31.51 113.51
CA PRO A 834 22.86 31.30 112.26
C PRO A 834 22.16 30.47 111.15
N ALA A 835 22.66 30.65 109.91
CA ALA A 835 22.90 29.65 108.83
C ALA A 835 21.78 28.69 108.36
N SER A 836 21.71 28.22 107.11
CA SER A 836 22.49 28.42 105.85
C SER A 836 21.56 28.10 104.65
N ALA A 837 21.53 28.75 103.49
CA ALA A 837 22.61 29.23 102.58
C ALA A 837 23.36 28.10 101.86
N PRO A 838 23.91 28.30 100.63
CA PRO A 838 23.62 29.35 99.61
C PRO A 838 22.40 28.91 98.76
N ALA A 839 22.20 29.05 97.43
CA ALA A 839 22.89 29.62 96.24
C ALA A 839 21.85 29.89 95.12
N SER A 840 22.23 30.31 93.90
CA SER A 840 22.51 31.72 93.50
C SER A 840 22.86 31.82 92.00
N MET A 841 22.82 33.05 91.44
CA MET A 841 23.29 33.49 90.10
C MET A 841 22.28 33.32 88.92
N GLY A 842 22.02 34.34 88.10
CA GLY A 842 22.60 35.69 88.12
C GLY A 842 21.91 36.78 87.27
N HIS A 843 22.38 38.00 87.49
CA HIS A 843 22.07 39.29 86.85
C HIS A 843 22.34 39.35 85.32
N ARG A 844 21.94 40.36 84.52
CA ARG A 844 20.96 41.49 84.57
C ARG A 844 21.14 42.32 83.27
N ALA A 845 20.09 43.02 82.81
CA ALA A 845 20.07 43.93 81.64
C ALA A 845 20.22 43.25 80.25
N GLY A 846 19.72 43.84 79.15
CA GLY A 846 18.76 44.95 79.06
C GLY A 846 18.93 45.84 77.83
N GLY A 847 17.86 45.96 77.02
CA GLY A 847 17.71 46.98 75.97
C GLY A 847 17.46 46.45 74.55
N ALA A 848 16.65 47.21 73.80
CA ALA A 848 16.40 47.16 72.35
C ALA A 848 15.74 45.91 71.71
N ALA A 849 14.85 46.20 70.76
CA ALA A 849 14.33 45.31 69.71
C ALA A 849 15.21 45.50 68.43
N PRO A 850 15.07 44.73 67.32
CA PRO A 850 13.91 43.94 66.89
C PRO A 850 14.23 42.47 66.51
N ALA A 851 13.35 41.88 65.70
CA ALA A 851 13.31 40.47 65.29
C ALA A 851 14.58 39.93 64.62
N ASP A 852 14.80 38.61 64.73
CA ASP A 852 15.23 37.82 63.58
C ASP A 852 14.88 36.32 63.65
N ALA A 853 14.91 35.68 62.48
CA ALA A 853 15.04 34.25 62.15
C ALA A 853 14.47 33.13 63.07
N VAL A 854 13.57 32.30 62.51
CA VAL A 854 13.51 30.86 62.83
C VAL A 854 14.88 30.25 62.47
N SER A 855 15.45 29.39 63.32
CA SER A 855 16.79 28.88 63.06
C SER A 855 16.83 28.04 61.79
N THR A 856 17.92 28.15 61.02
CA THR A 856 18.13 27.34 59.81
C THR A 856 17.99 25.85 60.12
N SER A 857 18.46 25.38 61.28
CA SER A 857 18.27 24.00 61.74
C SER A 857 16.80 23.56 61.83
N GLN A 858 15.91 24.40 62.37
CA GLN A 858 14.47 24.07 62.47
C GLN A 858 13.78 24.08 61.10
N VAL A 859 14.20 24.99 60.20
CA VAL A 859 13.74 24.98 58.80
C VAL A 859 14.29 23.76 58.07
N GLN A 860 15.55 23.39 58.26
CA GLN A 860 16.17 22.19 57.70
C GLN A 860 15.44 20.93 58.16
N GLU A 861 15.13 20.81 59.46
CA GLU A 861 14.45 19.64 60.03
C GLU A 861 13.01 19.52 59.48
N ALA A 862 12.25 20.62 59.46
CA ALA A 862 10.92 20.65 58.86
C ALA A 862 10.94 20.33 57.34
N VAL A 863 11.93 20.85 56.61
CA VAL A 863 12.13 20.54 55.18
C VAL A 863 12.57 19.09 54.98
N VAL A 864 13.39 18.52 55.85
CA VAL A 864 13.78 17.09 55.78
C VAL A 864 12.57 16.20 56.04
N THR A 865 11.73 16.48 57.04
CA THR A 865 10.51 15.70 57.29
C THR A 865 9.50 15.86 56.15
N ALA A 866 9.28 17.07 55.64
CA ALA A 866 8.40 17.30 54.49
C ALA A 866 8.91 16.60 53.22
N ARG A 867 10.24 16.60 53.00
CA ARG A 867 10.89 15.92 51.88
C ARG A 867 10.82 14.40 52.02
N GLN A 868 11.03 13.84 53.21
CA GLN A 868 10.81 12.42 53.49
C GLN A 868 9.36 12.00 53.20
N TYR A 869 8.37 12.81 53.60
CA TYR A 869 6.96 12.54 53.32
C TYR A 869 6.64 12.63 51.82
N ALA A 870 7.22 13.61 51.11
CA ALA A 870 7.11 13.72 49.66
C ALA A 870 7.80 12.55 48.94
N ASP A 871 9.01 12.16 49.34
CA ASP A 871 9.77 11.04 48.78
C ASP A 871 9.08 9.69 49.06
N GLU A 872 8.35 9.55 50.18
CA GLU A 872 7.50 8.40 50.46
C GLU A 872 6.26 8.39 49.56
N ALA A 873 5.54 9.52 49.46
CA ALA A 873 4.39 9.64 48.57
C ALA A 873 4.76 9.43 47.09
N ILE A 874 5.94 9.91 46.66
CA ILE A 874 6.48 9.70 45.31
C ILE A 874 6.91 8.24 45.11
N ARG A 875 7.50 7.57 46.10
CA ARG A 875 7.79 6.13 46.02
C ARG A 875 6.52 5.28 46.00
N GLN A 876 5.50 5.64 46.77
CA GLN A 876 4.21 4.96 46.75
C GLN A 876 3.49 5.19 45.42
N ALA A 877 3.37 6.43 44.93
CA ALA A 877 2.79 6.74 43.64
C ALA A 877 3.58 6.12 42.47
N SER A 878 4.91 6.03 42.55
CA SER A 878 5.75 5.35 41.56
C SER A 878 5.60 3.82 41.64
N SER A 879 5.38 3.26 42.84
CA SER A 879 5.04 1.85 43.03
C SER A 879 3.67 1.52 42.42
N GLU A 880 2.65 2.33 42.68
CA GLU A 880 1.30 2.17 42.14
C GLU A 880 1.27 2.42 40.62
N ALA A 881 2.00 3.43 40.12
CA ALA A 881 2.14 3.68 38.69
C ALA A 881 2.94 2.58 37.96
N ARG A 882 3.97 2.00 38.59
CA ARG A 882 4.66 0.81 38.09
C ARG A 882 3.72 -0.39 38.10
N ALA A 883 3.07 -0.71 39.21
CA ALA A 883 2.11 -1.81 39.27
C ALA A 883 0.99 -1.68 38.23
N TYR A 884 0.45 -0.48 38.00
CA TYR A 884 -0.53 -0.22 36.93
C TYR A 884 0.08 -0.35 35.53
N THR A 885 1.31 0.16 35.32
CA THR A 885 2.02 0.05 34.04
C THR A 885 2.38 -1.40 33.74
N ASP A 886 2.93 -2.14 34.70
CA ASP A 886 3.26 -3.56 34.62
C ASP A 886 2.00 -4.40 34.43
N GLN A 887 0.87 -4.05 35.06
CA GLN A 887 -0.42 -4.70 34.83
C GLN A 887 -0.98 -4.39 33.43
N ARG A 888 -0.78 -3.17 32.90
CA ARG A 888 -1.18 -2.79 31.53
C ARG A 888 -0.26 -3.39 30.47
N VAL A 889 1.04 -3.41 30.69
CA VAL A 889 2.05 -4.06 29.83
C VAL A 889 1.84 -5.57 29.88
N ALA A 890 1.57 -6.16 31.04
CA ALA A 890 1.14 -7.56 31.13
C ALA A 890 -0.18 -7.80 30.39
N ALA A 891 -1.14 -6.87 30.37
CA ALA A 891 -2.35 -6.99 29.54
C ALA A 891 -2.12 -6.77 28.03
N LEU A 892 -1.03 -6.09 27.64
CA LEU A 892 -0.58 -5.92 26.25
C LEU A 892 0.32 -7.07 25.76
N VAL A 893 1.00 -7.77 26.68
CA VAL A 893 1.95 -8.87 26.41
C VAL A 893 1.34 -10.25 26.68
N ALA A 894 0.34 -10.34 27.56
CA ALA A 894 -0.57 -11.49 27.66
C ALA A 894 -1.50 -11.47 26.45
N ASN A 895 -0.99 -12.05 25.38
CA ASN A 895 -1.51 -12.05 24.01
C ASN A 895 -2.87 -12.76 23.86
N ALA A 896 -3.93 -12.30 24.53
CA ALA A 896 -5.27 -12.87 24.39
C ALA A 896 -5.72 -12.86 22.93
N ASP A 897 -5.66 -11.71 22.25
CA ASP A 897 -6.05 -11.58 20.85
C ASP A 897 -5.09 -12.29 19.88
N PHE A 898 -3.78 -12.28 20.15
CA PHE A 898 -2.79 -12.92 19.27
C PHE A 898 -2.71 -14.44 19.45
N ASP A 899 -2.89 -14.99 20.66
CA ASP A 899 -3.07 -16.44 20.85
C ASP A 899 -4.45 -16.91 20.38
N VAL A 900 -5.51 -16.09 20.45
CA VAL A 900 -6.79 -16.36 19.76
C VAL A 900 -6.59 -16.38 18.23
N PHE A 901 -5.92 -15.39 17.65
CA PHE A 901 -5.60 -15.34 16.22
C PHE A 901 -4.74 -16.54 15.79
N LYS A 902 -3.67 -16.85 16.53
CA LYS A 902 -2.80 -18.00 16.31
C LYS A 902 -3.53 -19.33 16.48
N SER A 903 -4.48 -19.42 17.42
CA SER A 903 -5.36 -20.58 17.61
C SER A 903 -6.33 -20.76 16.44
N ASP A 904 -6.98 -19.69 15.97
CA ASP A 904 -7.88 -19.72 14.81
C ASP A 904 -7.11 -20.04 13.51
N VAL A 905 -5.99 -19.36 13.23
CA VAL A 905 -5.11 -19.68 12.10
C VAL A 905 -4.65 -21.14 12.15
N THR A 906 -4.18 -21.62 13.30
CA THR A 906 -3.78 -23.02 13.48
C THR A 906 -4.97 -23.98 13.33
N GLY A 907 -6.16 -23.61 13.81
CA GLY A 907 -7.41 -24.36 13.68
C GLY A 907 -7.85 -24.49 12.22
N ARG A 908 -7.81 -23.39 11.46
CA ARG A 908 -8.05 -23.36 10.01
C ARG A 908 -7.04 -24.23 9.25
N PHE A 909 -5.75 -24.16 9.58
CA PHE A 909 -4.74 -25.02 8.97
C PHE A 909 -4.94 -26.51 9.30
N ARG A 910 -5.27 -26.86 10.55
CA ARG A 910 -5.61 -28.25 10.94
C ARG A 910 -6.87 -28.76 10.23
N SER A 911 -7.91 -27.92 10.12
CA SER A 911 -9.15 -28.22 9.39
C SER A 911 -8.88 -28.46 7.90
N LEU A 912 -8.15 -27.55 7.24
CA LEU A 912 -7.74 -27.68 5.84
C LEU A 912 -6.89 -28.93 5.60
N SER A 913 -5.89 -29.19 6.46
CA SER A 913 -5.05 -30.39 6.41
C SER A 913 -5.86 -31.68 6.55
N THR A 914 -6.81 -31.72 7.49
CA THR A 914 -7.71 -32.87 7.70
C THR A 914 -8.60 -33.10 6.47
N ARG A 915 -9.18 -32.04 5.90
CA ARG A 915 -10.00 -32.10 4.69
C ARG A 915 -9.18 -32.55 3.48
N LEU A 916 -7.95 -32.06 3.31
CA LEU A 916 -7.03 -32.51 2.25
C LEU A 916 -6.65 -33.99 2.43
N HIS A 917 -6.38 -34.45 3.66
CA HIS A 917 -6.09 -35.87 3.91
C HIS A 917 -7.31 -36.76 3.60
N ARG A 918 -8.53 -36.31 3.91
CA ARG A 918 -9.77 -37.01 3.52
C ARG A 918 -9.98 -37.04 2.01
N VAL A 919 -9.77 -35.93 1.30
CA VAL A 919 -9.81 -35.89 -0.17
C VAL A 919 -8.76 -36.82 -0.79
N GLY A 920 -7.56 -36.92 -0.19
CA GLY A 920 -6.55 -37.92 -0.56
C GLY A 920 -7.04 -39.36 -0.37
N ALA A 921 -7.68 -39.66 0.77
CA ALA A 921 -8.25 -40.98 1.06
C ALA A 921 -9.42 -41.32 0.13
N MET A 922 -10.25 -40.34 -0.24
CA MET A 922 -11.31 -40.47 -1.25
C MET A 922 -10.72 -40.75 -2.63
N GLY A 923 -9.61 -40.09 -2.99
CA GLY A 923 -8.87 -40.35 -4.22
C GLY A 923 -8.33 -41.78 -4.28
N THR A 924 -7.71 -42.28 -3.20
CA THR A 924 -7.23 -43.68 -3.16
C THR A 924 -8.39 -44.68 -3.14
N ALA A 925 -9.53 -44.36 -2.51
CA ALA A 925 -10.73 -45.19 -2.54
C ALA A 925 -11.33 -45.27 -3.96
N LEU A 926 -11.50 -44.13 -4.64
CA LEU A 926 -12.03 -44.07 -6.01
C LEU A 926 -11.08 -44.74 -7.01
N ALA A 927 -9.76 -44.60 -6.85
CA ALA A 927 -8.76 -45.29 -7.66
C ALA A 927 -8.81 -46.82 -7.46
N GLY A 928 -8.93 -47.30 -6.20
CA GLY A 928 -9.08 -48.72 -5.90
C GLY A 928 -10.38 -49.31 -6.47
N MET A 929 -11.48 -48.57 -6.36
CA MET A 929 -12.79 -48.90 -6.95
C MET A 929 -12.69 -49.01 -8.49
N ALA A 930 -12.09 -48.02 -9.15
CA ALA A 930 -11.86 -48.03 -10.58
C ALA A 930 -10.90 -49.16 -11.02
N GLY A 931 -9.89 -49.50 -10.20
CA GLY A 931 -8.99 -50.63 -10.42
C GLY A 931 -9.70 -51.99 -10.34
N ALA A 932 -10.59 -52.18 -9.36
CA ALA A 932 -11.45 -53.37 -9.28
C ALA A 932 -12.42 -53.46 -10.50
N VAL A 933 -12.88 -52.31 -11.01
CA VAL A 933 -13.65 -52.20 -12.26
C VAL A 933 -12.80 -52.47 -13.52
N ALA A 934 -11.49 -52.27 -13.48
CA ALA A 934 -10.60 -52.65 -14.58
C ALA A 934 -10.27 -54.15 -14.57
N ALA A 935 -9.95 -54.72 -13.40
CA ALA A 935 -9.42 -56.08 -13.26
C ALA A 935 -10.40 -57.19 -13.64
N ALA A 936 -11.70 -57.04 -13.35
CA ALA A 936 -12.71 -58.07 -13.57
C ALA A 936 -13.28 -58.04 -15.00
N ALA A 937 -12.45 -58.33 -16.01
CA ALA A 937 -12.83 -58.29 -17.43
C ALA A 937 -13.93 -59.31 -17.81
N GLY A 938 -14.84 -58.92 -18.71
CA GLY A 938 -15.82 -59.81 -19.35
C GLY A 938 -17.29 -59.60 -18.97
N THR A 939 -17.59 -59.00 -17.82
CA THR A 939 -18.97 -58.75 -17.36
C THR A 939 -19.54 -57.43 -17.90
N GLY A 940 -20.88 -57.33 -18.02
CA GLY A 940 -21.56 -56.21 -18.69
C GLY A 940 -21.92 -55.01 -17.80
N SER A 941 -22.41 -55.29 -16.59
CA SER A 941 -22.89 -54.31 -15.60
C SER A 941 -22.44 -54.74 -14.21
N ARG A 942 -21.82 -53.86 -13.41
CA ARG A 942 -21.47 -54.20 -12.02
C ARG A 942 -21.33 -53.02 -11.07
N ILE A 943 -21.60 -53.28 -9.81
CA ILE A 943 -21.27 -52.40 -8.68
C ILE A 943 -19.89 -52.80 -8.13
N SER A 944 -19.16 -51.82 -7.64
CA SER A 944 -17.83 -51.93 -7.05
C SER A 944 -17.77 -51.10 -5.76
N ALA A 945 -16.97 -51.55 -4.81
CA ALA A 945 -16.74 -50.88 -3.54
C ALA A 945 -15.25 -50.98 -3.19
N ALA A 946 -14.67 -49.91 -2.66
CA ALA A 946 -13.29 -49.91 -2.17
C ALA A 946 -13.12 -48.91 -1.01
N VAL A 947 -12.25 -49.25 -0.07
CA VAL A 947 -11.82 -48.34 1.00
C VAL A 947 -10.43 -47.78 0.67
N GLY A 948 -10.24 -46.50 0.92
CA GLY A 948 -8.98 -45.79 0.71
C GLY A 948 -8.50 -45.16 2.01
N GLY A 949 -7.18 -45.20 2.21
CA GLY A 949 -6.51 -44.52 3.31
C GLY A 949 -5.53 -43.48 2.78
N TYR A 950 -5.37 -42.38 3.51
CA TYR A 950 -4.31 -41.40 3.28
C TYR A 950 -4.00 -40.62 4.57
N ARG A 951 -2.73 -40.62 5.00
CA ARG A 951 -2.22 -39.88 6.19
C ARG A 951 -3.15 -39.92 7.43
N GLY A 952 -3.59 -41.12 7.80
CA GLY A 952 -4.43 -41.35 8.99
C GLY A 952 -5.90 -40.95 8.84
N GLN A 953 -6.37 -40.65 7.63
CA GLN A 953 -7.80 -40.53 7.29
C GLN A 953 -8.22 -41.68 6.36
N GLY A 954 -9.49 -42.07 6.47
CA GLY A 954 -10.09 -43.12 5.66
C GLY A 954 -11.37 -42.65 4.94
N ALA A 955 -11.64 -43.25 3.79
CA ALA A 955 -12.83 -43.02 2.98
C ALA A 955 -13.34 -44.31 2.35
N LEU A 956 -14.64 -44.35 2.03
CA LEU A 956 -15.30 -45.42 1.28
C LEU A 956 -15.74 -44.87 -0.08
N ALA A 957 -15.44 -45.62 -1.15
CA ALA A 957 -15.94 -45.39 -2.49
C ALA A 957 -16.90 -46.50 -2.92
N LEU A 958 -17.98 -46.12 -3.60
CA LEU A 958 -19.00 -46.99 -4.18
C LEU A 958 -19.27 -46.52 -5.62
N GLY A 959 -19.30 -47.44 -6.59
CA GLY A 959 -19.51 -47.05 -7.98
C GLY A 959 -20.03 -48.17 -8.88
N PHE A 960 -20.87 -47.78 -9.82
CA PHE A 960 -21.43 -48.63 -10.86
C PHE A 960 -20.68 -48.44 -12.19
N ALA A 961 -20.40 -49.54 -12.89
CA ALA A 961 -19.76 -49.55 -14.18
C ALA A 961 -20.60 -50.30 -15.22
N GLN A 962 -20.78 -49.68 -16.38
CA GLN A 962 -21.57 -50.19 -17.51
C GLN A 962 -20.70 -50.27 -18.76
N ARG A 963 -20.64 -51.43 -19.41
CA ARG A 963 -19.90 -51.61 -20.66
C ARG A 963 -20.68 -51.04 -21.84
N ILE A 964 -19.98 -50.36 -22.75
CA ILE A 964 -20.49 -49.88 -24.05
C ILE A 964 -19.99 -50.84 -25.15
N PRO A 965 -20.78 -51.12 -26.21
CA PRO A 965 -20.30 -51.87 -27.37
C PRO A 965 -19.04 -51.23 -28.00
N GLY A 966 -18.03 -52.05 -28.32
CA GLY A 966 -16.76 -51.58 -28.89
C GLY A 966 -15.78 -51.04 -27.84
N ASN A 967 -15.16 -51.94 -27.06
CA ASN A 967 -14.06 -51.69 -26.11
C ASN A 967 -14.25 -50.58 -25.05
N GLY A 968 -15.44 -49.99 -24.93
CA GLY A 968 -15.72 -48.88 -24.03
C GLY A 968 -16.42 -49.26 -22.72
N ALA A 969 -16.30 -48.42 -21.70
CA ALA A 969 -17.11 -48.47 -20.49
C ALA A 969 -17.36 -47.07 -19.90
N VAL A 970 -18.47 -46.93 -19.18
CA VAL A 970 -18.79 -45.79 -18.31
C VAL A 970 -18.67 -46.23 -16.86
N LEU A 971 -18.11 -45.37 -16.01
CA LEU A 971 -18.09 -45.52 -14.56
C LEU A 971 -18.76 -44.31 -13.91
N LEU A 972 -19.72 -44.58 -13.03
CA LEU A 972 -20.42 -43.64 -12.17
C LEU A 972 -20.05 -43.99 -10.73
N GLY A 973 -19.36 -43.11 -10.02
CA GLY A 973 -18.89 -43.38 -8.66
C GLY A 973 -19.12 -42.23 -7.69
N GLY A 974 -19.21 -42.56 -6.41
CA GLY A 974 -19.19 -41.61 -5.31
C GLY A 974 -18.30 -42.10 -4.18
N SER A 975 -17.78 -41.18 -3.38
CA SER A 975 -17.01 -41.51 -2.18
C SER A 975 -17.32 -40.57 -1.03
N LEU A 976 -17.24 -41.08 0.20
CA LEU A 976 -17.47 -40.33 1.43
C LEU A 976 -16.33 -40.57 2.42
N ALA A 977 -16.01 -39.54 3.21
CA ALA A 977 -15.02 -39.60 4.28
C ALA A 977 -15.67 -39.32 5.65
N GLY A 978 -14.99 -39.74 6.72
CA GLY A 978 -15.55 -39.81 8.08
C GLY A 978 -15.94 -38.51 8.79
N GLY A 979 -16.07 -37.37 8.09
CA GLY A 979 -16.56 -36.11 8.65
C GLY A 979 -17.47 -35.31 7.72
N GLY A 980 -18.16 -35.98 6.78
CA GLY A 980 -19.22 -35.38 5.96
C GLY A 980 -18.77 -34.89 4.59
N GLU A 981 -17.48 -34.94 4.26
CA GLU A 981 -17.04 -34.72 2.89
C GLU A 981 -17.56 -35.85 1.97
N SER A 982 -18.09 -35.45 0.81
CA SER A 982 -18.48 -36.34 -0.27
C SER A 982 -17.87 -35.87 -1.61
N SER A 983 -17.68 -36.80 -2.54
CA SER A 983 -17.22 -36.54 -3.90
C SER A 983 -17.91 -37.48 -4.88
N GLY A 984 -18.08 -37.04 -6.13
CA GLY A 984 -18.68 -37.82 -7.22
C GLY A 984 -17.78 -37.84 -8.45
N THR A 985 -17.85 -38.90 -9.24
CA THR A 985 -17.08 -39.06 -10.47
C THR A 985 -17.92 -39.68 -11.59
N LEU A 986 -17.72 -39.18 -12.80
CA LEU A 986 -18.18 -39.77 -14.05
C LEU A 986 -16.95 -39.95 -14.94
N GLY A 987 -16.60 -41.19 -15.24
CA GLY A 987 -15.49 -41.55 -16.11
C GLY A 987 -15.96 -42.33 -17.33
N VAL A 988 -15.28 -42.15 -18.46
CA VAL A 988 -15.39 -43.03 -19.62
C VAL A 988 -14.01 -43.59 -19.95
N SER A 989 -13.94 -44.86 -20.35
CA SER A 989 -12.71 -45.52 -20.78
C SER A 989 -12.94 -46.25 -22.10
N PHE A 990 -11.86 -46.40 -22.87
CA PHE A 990 -11.83 -47.09 -24.16
C PHE A 990 -10.46 -47.75 -24.34
N GLY A 991 -10.44 -48.99 -24.83
CA GLY A 991 -9.20 -49.69 -25.20
C GLY A 991 -8.88 -49.52 -26.68
N TRP A 992 -7.70 -48.96 -26.98
CA TRP A 992 -7.12 -48.84 -28.33
C TRP A 992 -6.30 -50.07 -28.73
#